data_AF-A0AAW0S025-F1
#
_entry.id   AF-A0AAW0S025-F1
#
_cell.length_a   1.000
_cell.length_b   1.000
_cell.length_c   1.000
_cell.angle_alpha   90.00
_cell.angle_beta   90.00
_cell.angle_gamma   90.00
#
_symmetry.space_group_name_H-M   'P 1'
#
loop_
_entity.id
_entity.type
_entity.pdbx_description
1 polymer ?
#
loop_
_entity_poly.entity_id
_entity_poly.type
_entity_poly.pdbx_seq_one_letter_code
_entity_poly.pdbx_strand_id
1 'polypeptide(L)'
;MHWLTSIAVVASVASALPSTDETDSISFSNNTPTISIVSPNLTTKWFEGSDYVQVVELFVYNTHKTRFLTKNHNLTLTIDSASLDTVIPGTVKRLAPGQRALVQVGVKNKAGVKAGAPCRGKATATAAGSQSAASADLAGSCGIGDFANTAESLLTHRTPDWFDRSKYGIFIHWGLYSVPAYGSTGKNENYAEWYWKWQHDPNDKTRTYQYHLETYGKDVNYDDFAANFSGKNFDPKQWVDLFADAGAQYFVPTTSTLPPSCPPSRSHEFFLTLGRPEHHDGFAIFNFSTSISRRSTVHYGPRRDFLAELFAAAKRHQPHLRRGTYFSLPEWYNPKYKHGGSFAGGPPTNPYTGATLEYTGYVEVDDFVADVQAPQMEALAYAYDTEMLWCDIGGPNKSADVMSKWINWARKQGRQVSYNSRCGLKGDYDTPEYDPNPKHPFDRKWESSRGMDPYSYGYNHVTPDDQYMTGEDIVKTLVDIVANNGNFLLDIGPAGDGSIPPIMQKGLRDAGSWIRGHNEAIFNTTYWSVTAGADPLRYTATADAFYIHHVGKPGGVVEIPDPVPYLPGDRVKAVGGTAHGIEIRTKWTGLGTLRLELPDKVVEGDRIAKLRQRAAQSGAEIRTGSDSDSDSISLPYLTPSDSDADADSQPGSPSDATPRFVAEQCLFCDVQSADLDASLVHMASTHSFVVPYQSSLVVDVATLIWYLHLVIYTYHECIACGSRRRSAAAAQQHMQSKSHCRFDMASPEMREFYDVSALDRRVVVSELALQDEGTIRLASGKLISQRGSSSGGGGGSRRRLEREETENAGKLSNAGETELAVRSGDEQRQVVLDGAERNMSRQMAQLSVRDQQALAHLQPHEQRRELTLRKKQVDRARRAEWRAQAALGRKGNRTLMKTYRTQGPERPLG
;
A
#
# COMPACT_ATOMS: atom_id res chain seq x y z
N MET A 1 6.06 -16.58 -25.92
CA MET A 1 6.99 -15.60 -26.56
C MET A 1 6.46 -14.24 -26.18
N HIS A 2 7.33 -13.37 -25.67
CA HIS A 2 6.90 -12.31 -24.76
C HIS A 2 7.16 -10.94 -25.37
N TRP A 3 6.13 -10.10 -25.32
CA TRP A 3 6.18 -8.73 -25.82
C TRP A 3 6.25 -7.82 -24.60
N LEU A 4 7.45 -7.34 -24.27
CA LEU A 4 7.56 -6.22 -23.36
C LEU A 4 7.28 -4.93 -24.12
N THR A 5 6.03 -4.77 -24.46
CA THR A 5 5.56 -3.54 -25.06
C THR A 5 5.24 -2.56 -23.96
N SER A 6 5.92 -1.43 -24.04
CA SER A 6 5.55 -0.16 -23.45
C SER A 6 6.29 0.87 -24.31
N ILE A 7 5.80 1.05 -25.54
CA ILE A 7 6.25 2.07 -26.49
C ILE A 7 5.98 3.42 -25.86
N ALA A 8 6.88 3.87 -24.98
CA ALA A 8 6.74 5.12 -24.29
C ALA A 8 6.80 6.23 -25.36
N VAL A 9 5.72 6.98 -25.51
CA VAL A 9 5.64 8.06 -26.49
C VAL A 9 5.96 9.39 -25.83
N VAL A 10 7.11 9.98 -26.18
CA VAL A 10 7.48 11.34 -25.76
C VAL A 10 6.73 12.36 -26.59
N ALA A 11 5.84 13.14 -25.98
CA ALA A 11 5.40 14.43 -26.52
C ALA A 11 6.39 15.53 -26.11
N SER A 12 7.33 15.89 -27.00
CA SER A 12 8.37 16.89 -26.69
C SER A 12 7.86 18.32 -26.95
N VAL A 13 8.02 19.22 -25.97
CA VAL A 13 7.48 20.58 -26.00
C VAL A 13 7.96 21.40 -27.19
N ALA A 14 7.08 21.67 -28.15
CA ALA A 14 7.35 22.57 -29.27
C ALA A 14 7.70 24.01 -28.80
N SER A 15 8.65 24.66 -29.47
CA SER A 15 9.13 26.01 -29.14
C SER A 15 8.17 27.14 -29.55
N ALA A 16 7.28 26.87 -30.49
CA ALA A 16 6.20 27.76 -30.90
C ALA A 16 4.97 26.91 -31.24
N LEU A 17 3.78 27.45 -30.94
CA LEU A 17 2.52 26.90 -31.43
C LEU A 17 2.30 27.37 -32.88
N PRO A 18 1.71 26.53 -33.76
CA PRO A 18 1.33 26.98 -35.09
C PRO A 18 0.23 28.05 -35.00
N SER A 19 0.36 29.11 -35.79
CA SER A 19 -0.66 30.15 -35.93
C SER A 19 -1.81 29.63 -36.81
N THR A 20 -2.81 29.00 -36.19
CA THR A 20 -4.06 28.61 -36.85
C THR A 20 -5.20 29.46 -36.32
N ASP A 21 -5.78 30.29 -37.18
CA ASP A 21 -7.09 30.91 -36.91
C ASP A 21 -8.19 29.85 -36.79
N GLU A 22 -9.22 30.20 -36.01
CA GLU A 22 -10.56 29.61 -35.93
C GLU A 22 -10.75 28.13 -36.29
N THR A 23 -10.90 27.27 -35.28
CA THR A 23 -11.93 26.20 -35.31
C THR A 23 -12.23 25.54 -33.97
N ASP A 24 -11.28 25.51 -33.03
CA ASP A 24 -11.39 24.65 -31.83
C ASP A 24 -11.38 25.40 -30.48
N SER A 25 -11.89 24.74 -29.44
CA SER A 25 -12.24 25.37 -28.14
C SER A 25 -11.06 25.76 -27.22
N ILE A 26 -9.82 25.72 -27.71
CA ILE A 26 -8.59 25.93 -26.95
C ILE A 26 -7.91 27.23 -27.41
N SER A 27 -7.64 28.14 -26.47
CA SER A 27 -7.10 29.48 -26.77
C SER A 27 -5.57 29.49 -26.68
N PHE A 28 -4.88 29.66 -27.81
CA PHE A 28 -3.42 29.77 -27.88
C PHE A 28 -2.89 31.20 -27.64
N SER A 29 -3.53 31.94 -26.72
CA SER A 29 -3.13 33.30 -26.38
C SER A 29 -1.80 33.34 -25.62
N ASN A 30 -0.96 34.33 -25.90
CA ASN A 30 0.25 34.64 -25.11
C ASN A 30 -0.05 35.18 -23.69
N ASN A 31 -1.32 35.43 -23.36
CA ASN A 31 -1.73 35.91 -22.04
C ASN A 31 -1.73 34.75 -21.03
N THR A 32 -0.85 34.84 -20.03
CA THR A 32 -0.66 33.87 -18.94
C THR A 32 -2.00 33.34 -18.40
N PRO A 33 -2.18 32.00 -18.34
CA PRO A 33 -3.38 31.41 -17.74
C PRO A 33 -3.46 31.75 -16.25
N THR A 34 -4.68 31.78 -15.71
CA THR A 34 -4.88 31.86 -14.26
C THR A 34 -4.31 30.60 -13.61
N ILE A 35 -3.40 30.78 -12.66
CA ILE A 35 -2.76 29.71 -11.90
C ILE A 35 -2.99 29.91 -10.40
N SER A 36 -2.77 28.87 -9.61
CA SER A 36 -2.64 28.98 -8.16
C SER A 36 -1.41 28.21 -7.66
N ILE A 37 -0.89 28.63 -6.51
CA ILE A 37 0.09 27.88 -5.72
C ILE A 37 -0.69 27.19 -4.60
N VAL A 38 -0.45 25.90 -4.40
CA VAL A 38 -1.14 25.06 -3.42
C VAL A 38 -0.11 24.34 -2.54
N SER A 39 -0.36 24.35 -1.23
CA SER A 39 0.45 23.68 -0.20
C SER A 39 1.97 23.93 -0.27
N PRO A 40 2.44 25.20 -0.31
CA PRO A 40 3.87 25.46 -0.27
C PRO A 40 4.46 25.08 1.10
N ASN A 41 5.50 24.25 1.08
CA ASN A 41 6.01 23.54 2.26
C ASN A 41 7.55 23.66 2.35
N LEU A 42 8.05 24.21 3.46
CA LEU A 42 9.48 24.20 3.80
C LEU A 42 9.87 22.79 4.25
N THR A 43 10.42 21.99 3.35
CA THR A 43 10.81 20.62 3.65
C THR A 43 12.13 20.59 4.44
N THR A 44 12.43 19.43 5.02
CA THR A 44 13.74 19.12 5.61
C THR A 44 14.74 18.53 4.60
N LYS A 45 14.35 18.42 3.32
CA LYS A 45 15.20 17.92 2.23
C LYS A 45 16.16 19.00 1.73
N TRP A 46 17.28 18.57 1.15
CA TRP A 46 18.14 19.42 0.31
C TRP A 46 18.37 18.80 -1.06
N PHE A 47 18.78 19.63 -2.02
CA PHE A 47 19.32 19.11 -3.27
C PHE A 47 20.63 18.37 -2.97
N GLU A 48 20.68 17.06 -3.25
CA GLU A 48 21.86 16.24 -2.98
C GLU A 48 23.08 16.75 -3.77
N GLY A 49 24.26 16.76 -3.13
CA GLY A 49 25.47 17.38 -3.68
C GLY A 49 25.53 18.92 -3.60
N SER A 50 24.47 19.60 -3.15
CA SER A 50 24.54 21.03 -2.83
C SER A 50 25.03 21.28 -1.40
N ASP A 51 25.55 22.48 -1.15
CA ASP A 51 25.79 23.01 0.20
C ASP A 51 24.44 23.34 0.88
N TYR A 52 23.73 22.30 1.30
CA TYR A 52 22.46 22.29 2.02
C TYR A 52 21.41 23.29 1.51
N VAL A 53 21.23 23.37 0.19
CA VAL A 53 20.13 24.16 -0.41
C VAL A 53 18.82 23.46 -0.09
N GLN A 54 18.08 24.01 0.87
CA GLN A 54 16.81 23.47 1.35
C GLN A 54 15.78 23.50 0.23
N VAL A 55 15.00 22.42 0.10
CA VAL A 55 13.92 22.32 -0.88
C VAL A 55 12.62 22.85 -0.28
N VAL A 56 12.00 23.83 -0.94
CA VAL A 56 10.58 24.17 -0.76
C VAL A 56 9.79 23.43 -1.84
N GLU A 57 8.84 22.60 -1.42
CA GLU A 57 7.95 21.87 -2.32
C GLU A 57 6.57 22.53 -2.35
N LEU A 58 6.01 22.72 -3.54
CA LEU A 58 4.71 23.34 -3.76
C LEU A 58 4.06 22.80 -5.02
N PHE A 59 2.73 22.80 -5.10
CA PHE A 59 2.02 22.49 -6.34
C PHE A 59 1.64 23.78 -7.08
N VAL A 60 1.97 23.85 -8.37
CA VAL A 60 1.40 24.83 -9.29
C VAL A 60 0.21 24.19 -9.98
N TYR A 61 -0.95 24.83 -9.96
CA TYR A 61 -2.19 24.34 -10.56
C TYR A 61 -2.70 25.33 -11.61
N ASN A 62 -3.05 24.85 -12.80
CA ASN A 62 -3.64 25.68 -13.85
C ASN A 62 -5.17 25.72 -13.69
N THR A 63 -5.68 26.80 -13.12
CA THR A 63 -7.12 27.01 -12.87
C THR A 63 -7.88 27.44 -14.14
N HIS A 64 -7.17 27.83 -15.20
CA HIS A 64 -7.80 28.34 -16.42
C HIS A 64 -8.47 27.20 -17.21
N LYS A 65 -9.72 27.43 -17.65
CA LYS A 65 -10.55 26.39 -18.29
C LYS A 65 -10.04 25.90 -19.66
N THR A 66 -9.40 26.77 -20.43
CA THR A 66 -9.11 26.53 -21.88
C THR A 66 -7.73 27.01 -22.38
N ARG A 67 -6.78 27.32 -21.47
CA ARG A 67 -5.44 27.81 -21.84
C ARG A 67 -4.35 26.98 -21.18
N PHE A 68 -3.33 26.62 -21.94
CA PHE A 68 -2.15 25.94 -21.43
C PHE A 68 -1.13 26.94 -20.90
N LEU A 69 -0.50 26.62 -19.78
CA LEU A 69 0.79 27.21 -19.45
C LEU A 69 1.85 26.54 -20.35
N THR A 70 2.76 27.34 -20.88
CA THR A 70 3.85 26.92 -21.77
C THR A 70 5.12 27.69 -21.46
N LYS A 71 6.28 27.16 -21.88
CA LYS A 71 7.61 27.75 -21.70
C LYS A 71 7.70 29.24 -22.10
N ASN A 72 6.92 29.67 -23.09
CA ASN A 72 6.93 31.05 -23.59
C ASN A 72 6.40 32.08 -22.58
N HIS A 73 5.64 31.65 -21.56
CA HIS A 73 5.22 32.48 -20.43
C HIS A 73 6.35 32.70 -19.40
N ASN A 74 7.44 31.93 -19.48
CA ASN A 74 8.61 31.97 -18.61
C ASN A 74 8.27 31.95 -17.10
N LEU A 75 7.31 31.10 -16.69
CA LEU A 75 6.85 31.07 -15.30
C LEU A 75 7.97 30.63 -14.35
N THR A 76 8.39 31.57 -13.50
CA THR A 76 9.47 31.42 -12.53
C THR A 76 8.88 31.54 -11.12
N LEU A 77 9.32 30.66 -10.22
CA LEU A 77 8.85 30.59 -8.84
C LEU A 77 9.97 30.90 -7.86
N THR A 78 9.67 31.81 -6.94
CA THR A 78 10.61 32.33 -5.94
C THR A 78 9.96 32.40 -4.57
N ILE A 79 10.76 32.31 -3.52
CA ILE A 79 10.34 32.53 -2.14
C ILE A 79 10.82 33.92 -1.72
N ASP A 80 9.88 34.79 -1.37
CA ASP A 80 10.13 36.05 -0.68
C ASP A 80 10.09 35.82 0.84
N SER A 81 11.10 36.28 1.56
CA SER A 81 11.20 36.14 3.02
C SER A 81 12.28 37.05 3.59
N ALA A 82 12.05 37.58 4.80
CA ALA A 82 13.09 38.23 5.58
C ALA A 82 14.22 37.26 6.02
N SER A 83 13.98 35.95 6.01
CA SER A 83 14.88 34.93 6.57
C SER A 83 15.52 33.99 5.54
N LEU A 84 15.04 33.99 4.30
CA LEU A 84 15.52 33.11 3.22
C LEU A 84 15.88 33.92 1.97
N ASP A 85 16.87 33.43 1.22
CA ASP A 85 17.15 33.81 -0.16
C ASP A 85 16.80 32.64 -1.09
N THR A 86 16.14 32.93 -2.22
CA THR A 86 15.96 31.96 -3.30
C THR A 86 17.24 31.84 -4.10
N VAL A 87 17.83 30.65 -4.14
CA VAL A 87 19.08 30.36 -4.87
C VAL A 87 18.87 29.44 -6.08
N ILE A 88 17.78 28.67 -6.11
CA ILE A 88 17.34 27.89 -7.29
C ILE A 88 15.86 28.17 -7.52
N PRO A 89 15.48 29.08 -8.44
CA PRO A 89 14.09 29.33 -8.78
C PRO A 89 13.41 28.10 -9.38
N GLY A 90 12.17 27.82 -8.97
CA GLY A 90 11.35 26.79 -9.60
C GLY A 90 10.85 27.25 -10.97
N THR A 91 10.58 26.32 -11.89
CA THR A 91 10.05 26.64 -13.23
C THR A 91 9.00 25.61 -13.67
N VAL A 92 8.06 26.03 -14.53
CA VAL A 92 7.06 25.13 -15.13
C VAL A 92 7.04 25.31 -16.66
N LYS A 93 7.45 24.27 -17.39
CA LYS A 93 7.62 24.31 -18.85
C LYS A 93 6.30 24.06 -19.61
N ARG A 94 5.36 23.32 -19.01
CA ARG A 94 4.00 23.09 -19.53
C ARG A 94 3.03 22.74 -18.39
N LEU A 95 1.78 23.18 -18.49
CA LEU A 95 0.68 22.72 -17.63
C LEU A 95 -0.68 22.92 -18.32
N ALA A 96 -1.42 21.85 -18.61
CA ALA A 96 -2.73 21.96 -19.27
C ALA A 96 -3.82 22.45 -18.29
N PRO A 97 -4.98 22.95 -18.78
CA PRO A 97 -6.16 23.21 -17.96
C PRO A 97 -6.46 22.08 -16.96
N GLY A 98 -6.67 22.42 -15.68
CA GLY A 98 -7.02 21.46 -14.64
C GLY A 98 -5.90 20.48 -14.23
N GLN A 99 -4.66 20.69 -14.66
CA GLN A 99 -3.50 19.91 -14.21
C GLN A 99 -2.73 20.62 -13.08
N ARG A 100 -2.06 19.83 -12.23
CA ARG A 100 -1.07 20.31 -11.26
C ARG A 100 0.32 19.71 -11.54
N ALA A 101 1.36 20.48 -11.25
CA ALA A 101 2.74 20.02 -11.22
C ALA A 101 3.35 20.27 -9.84
N LEU A 102 4.09 19.29 -9.32
CA LEU A 102 4.98 19.50 -8.18
C LEU A 102 6.18 20.32 -8.65
N VAL A 103 6.53 21.37 -7.91
CA VAL A 103 7.66 22.25 -8.19
C VAL A 103 8.53 22.33 -6.94
N GLN A 104 9.83 22.18 -7.13
CA GLN A 104 10.85 22.39 -6.12
C GLN A 104 11.50 23.77 -6.32
N VAL A 105 11.66 24.53 -5.22
CA VAL A 105 12.38 25.82 -5.19
C VAL A 105 13.50 25.70 -4.14
N GLY A 106 14.73 26.02 -4.52
CA GLY A 106 15.89 25.96 -3.62
C GLY A 106 16.13 27.26 -2.88
N VAL A 107 16.19 27.19 -1.56
CA VAL A 107 16.43 28.34 -0.67
C VAL A 107 17.66 28.13 0.22
N LYS A 108 18.24 29.24 0.69
CA LYS A 108 19.23 29.26 1.78
C LYS A 108 18.84 30.25 2.87
N ASN A 109 19.30 29.98 4.08
CA ASN A 109 19.16 30.89 5.21
C ASN A 109 19.97 32.18 4.99
N LYS A 110 19.35 33.32 5.29
CA LYS A 110 20.04 34.61 5.38
C LYS A 110 21.03 34.63 6.54
N ALA A 111 22.03 35.51 6.45
CA ALA A 111 23.05 35.66 7.49
C ALA A 111 22.42 35.90 8.88
N GLY A 112 22.83 35.10 9.87
CA GLY A 112 22.28 35.12 11.23
C GLY A 112 21.05 34.22 11.47
N VAL A 113 20.39 33.71 10.43
CA VAL A 113 19.22 32.82 10.57
C VAL A 113 19.68 31.39 10.87
N LYS A 114 19.49 30.94 12.10
CA LYS A 114 19.85 29.58 12.54
C LYS A 114 19.01 28.52 11.81
N ALA A 115 19.62 27.38 11.52
CA ALA A 115 18.92 26.22 10.98
C ALA A 115 17.86 25.71 11.98
N GLY A 116 16.67 25.32 11.49
CA GLY A 116 15.53 24.94 12.33
C GLY A 116 14.76 26.09 12.96
N ALA A 117 15.13 27.36 12.70
CA ALA A 117 14.39 28.51 13.23
C ALA A 117 13.00 28.64 12.58
N PRO A 118 11.92 28.96 13.34
CA PRO A 118 10.60 29.21 12.77
C PRO A 118 10.64 30.38 11.77
N CYS A 119 10.08 30.15 10.58
CA CYS A 119 10.16 31.06 9.45
C CYS A 119 8.83 31.22 8.73
N ARG A 120 8.69 32.39 8.11
CA ARG A 120 7.56 32.77 7.26
C ARG A 120 8.07 33.46 5.99
N GLY A 121 7.27 33.40 4.94
CA GLY A 121 7.55 34.03 3.66
C GLY A 121 6.37 33.87 2.72
N LYS A 122 6.59 34.13 1.43
CA LYS A 122 5.58 33.98 0.38
C LYS A 122 6.19 33.28 -0.82
N ALA A 123 5.61 32.15 -1.20
CA ALA A 123 5.87 31.55 -2.50
C ALA A 123 5.17 32.39 -3.57
N THR A 124 5.92 32.88 -4.56
CA THR A 124 5.43 33.79 -5.59
C THR A 124 5.83 33.27 -6.97
N ALA A 125 4.86 33.17 -7.87
CA ALA A 125 5.03 32.77 -9.27
C ALA A 125 4.86 33.99 -10.18
N THR A 126 5.88 34.29 -10.99
CA THR A 126 5.93 35.45 -11.88
C THR A 126 6.13 34.98 -13.32
N ALA A 127 5.36 35.55 -14.24
CA ALA A 127 5.46 35.32 -15.69
C ALA A 127 6.13 36.52 -16.38
N ALA A 128 6.58 36.34 -17.62
CA ALA A 128 7.24 37.40 -18.38
C ALA A 128 6.33 38.65 -18.57
N GLY A 129 6.85 39.82 -18.20
CA GLY A 129 6.25 41.12 -18.55
C GLY A 129 5.06 41.59 -17.71
N SER A 130 4.75 41.00 -16.54
CA SER A 130 3.65 41.44 -15.68
C SER A 130 3.83 41.05 -14.20
N GLN A 131 2.88 41.49 -13.35
CA GLN A 131 2.84 41.24 -11.91
C GLN A 131 2.80 39.73 -11.55
N SER A 132 2.99 39.43 -10.27
CA SER A 132 2.81 38.11 -9.65
C SER A 132 1.54 37.41 -10.15
N ALA A 133 1.70 36.32 -10.91
CA ALA A 133 0.62 35.53 -11.48
C ALA A 133 -0.10 34.66 -10.43
N ALA A 134 0.60 34.24 -9.38
CA ALA A 134 0.02 33.68 -8.16
C ALA A 134 0.98 33.85 -6.98
N SER A 135 0.45 33.93 -5.76
CA SER A 135 1.25 33.90 -4.53
C SER A 135 0.51 33.17 -3.42
N ALA A 136 1.23 32.41 -2.58
CA ALA A 136 0.69 31.75 -1.39
C ALA A 136 1.66 31.90 -0.21
N ASP A 137 1.10 32.03 0.98
CA ASP A 137 1.90 32.20 2.20
C ASP A 137 2.60 30.88 2.57
N LEU A 138 3.85 31.00 3.02
CA LEU A 138 4.73 29.89 3.38
C LEU A 138 5.13 30.02 4.85
N ALA A 139 5.04 28.92 5.59
CA ALA A 139 5.53 28.82 6.96
C ALA A 139 6.18 27.45 7.20
N GLY A 140 7.13 27.41 8.14
CA GLY A 140 7.88 26.20 8.48
C GLY A 140 9.20 26.54 9.17
N SER A 141 10.24 25.76 8.91
CA SER A 141 11.57 25.95 9.50
C SER A 141 12.59 26.39 8.45
N CYS A 142 13.37 27.44 8.73
CA CYS A 142 14.48 27.87 7.87
C CYS A 142 15.67 26.92 8.00
N GLY A 143 16.06 26.29 6.91
CA GLY A 143 17.19 25.37 6.87
C GLY A 143 16.93 24.10 7.69
N ILE A 144 17.88 23.18 7.62
CA ILE A 144 17.70 21.83 8.16
C ILE A 144 18.33 21.76 9.55
N GLY A 145 17.47 21.87 10.57
CA GLY A 145 17.84 21.68 11.97
C GLY A 145 18.16 20.23 12.30
N ASP A 146 18.53 19.97 13.55
CA ASP A 146 18.60 18.59 14.06
C ASP A 146 17.19 18.10 14.42
N PHE A 147 16.89 16.84 14.08
CA PHE A 147 15.68 16.14 14.48
C PHE A 147 15.74 15.76 15.97
N ALA A 148 14.63 15.93 16.69
CA ALA A 148 14.48 15.44 18.05
C ALA A 148 13.97 13.99 18.05
N ASN A 149 14.13 13.27 19.15
CA ASN A 149 13.65 11.90 19.34
C ASN A 149 12.14 11.80 19.61
N THR A 150 11.34 12.57 18.87
CA THR A 150 9.87 12.62 18.97
C THR A 150 9.22 12.31 17.62
N ALA A 151 8.02 11.73 17.65
CA ALA A 151 7.27 11.43 16.44
C ALA A 151 6.93 12.71 15.65
N GLU A 152 6.64 13.79 16.35
CA GLU A 152 6.29 15.11 15.79
C GLU A 152 7.46 15.72 15.01
N SER A 153 8.70 15.54 15.50
CA SER A 153 9.90 16.00 14.78
C SER A 153 10.15 15.14 13.55
N LEU A 154 10.09 13.80 13.70
CA LEU A 154 10.35 12.85 12.62
C LEU A 154 9.26 12.86 11.52
N LEU A 155 8.03 13.27 11.83
CA LEU A 155 6.96 13.54 10.85
C LEU A 155 7.28 14.71 9.88
N THR A 156 8.32 15.50 10.18
CA THR A 156 8.84 16.54 9.26
C THR A 156 9.91 16.03 8.31
N HIS A 157 10.43 14.80 8.51
CA HIS A 157 11.30 14.11 7.56
C HIS A 157 10.51 13.72 6.30
N ARG A 158 11.22 13.47 5.19
CA ARG A 158 10.64 13.23 3.87
C ARG A 158 11.54 12.31 3.05
N THR A 159 10.95 11.58 2.10
CA THR A 159 11.71 10.75 1.16
C THR A 159 12.72 11.58 0.39
N PRO A 160 14.00 11.16 0.34
CA PRO A 160 15.01 11.88 -0.42
C PRO A 160 14.75 11.74 -1.91
N ASP A 161 15.12 12.77 -2.67
CA ASP A 161 14.92 12.81 -4.11
C ASP A 161 15.56 11.62 -4.85
N TRP A 162 16.65 11.04 -4.35
CA TRP A 162 17.20 9.81 -4.93
C TRP A 162 16.21 8.64 -4.83
N PHE A 163 15.48 8.50 -3.73
CA PHE A 163 14.51 7.42 -3.53
C PHE A 163 13.26 7.63 -4.39
N ASP A 164 12.71 8.86 -4.41
CA ASP A 164 11.53 9.21 -5.22
C ASP A 164 11.75 8.96 -6.72
N ARG A 165 12.99 9.15 -7.19
CA ARG A 165 13.43 8.98 -8.58
C ARG A 165 13.93 7.57 -8.91
N SER A 166 14.26 6.75 -7.92
CA SER A 166 14.89 5.42 -8.09
C SER A 166 13.98 4.35 -8.69
N LYS A 167 12.67 4.38 -8.40
CA LYS A 167 11.60 3.51 -8.96
C LYS A 167 11.69 2.00 -8.77
N TYR A 168 12.87 1.39 -8.86
CA TYR A 168 13.05 -0.06 -8.91
C TYR A 168 14.25 -0.49 -8.05
N GLY A 169 14.04 -1.46 -7.17
CA GLY A 169 15.05 -2.03 -6.30
C GLY A 169 14.91 -3.55 -6.14
N ILE A 170 15.98 -4.18 -5.65
CA ILE A 170 16.00 -5.63 -5.37
C ILE A 170 15.94 -5.89 -3.85
N PHE A 171 14.92 -6.63 -3.43
CA PHE A 171 14.83 -7.23 -2.09
C PHE A 171 15.58 -8.59 -2.11
N ILE A 172 16.17 -9.02 -1.00
CA ILE A 172 16.96 -10.27 -0.98
C ILE A 172 16.74 -11.08 0.31
N HIS A 173 15.76 -12.00 0.30
CA HIS A 173 15.46 -12.91 1.41
C HIS A 173 16.41 -14.09 1.52
N TRP A 174 17.43 -13.91 2.37
CA TRP A 174 18.48 -14.89 2.61
C TRP A 174 18.79 -15.04 4.10
N GLY A 175 18.62 -16.25 4.62
CA GLY A 175 18.85 -16.60 6.03
C GLY A 175 18.78 -18.11 6.24
N LEU A 176 18.70 -18.57 7.49
CA LEU A 176 18.73 -20.01 7.80
C LEU A 176 17.61 -20.81 7.12
N TYR A 177 16.42 -20.22 6.97
CA TYR A 177 15.30 -20.78 6.20
C TYR A 177 15.63 -21.11 4.73
N SER A 178 16.63 -20.46 4.12
CA SER A 178 17.11 -20.81 2.77
C SER A 178 17.83 -22.16 2.70
N VAL A 179 18.06 -22.84 3.84
CA VAL A 179 18.57 -24.22 3.90
C VAL A 179 17.45 -25.26 3.72
N PRO A 180 16.40 -25.32 4.56
CA PRO A 180 15.28 -26.22 4.32
C PRO A 180 14.42 -25.77 3.12
N ALA A 181 14.43 -24.47 2.80
CA ALA A 181 13.91 -23.89 1.58
C ALA A 181 12.50 -24.37 1.19
N TYR A 182 11.59 -24.50 2.15
CA TYR A 182 10.28 -25.12 1.95
C TYR A 182 9.15 -24.22 2.43
N GLY A 183 8.31 -23.81 1.49
CA GLY A 183 6.96 -23.31 1.70
C GLY A 183 6.00 -24.13 0.84
N SER A 184 4.83 -24.48 1.38
CA SER A 184 3.75 -25.06 0.59
C SER A 184 3.31 -24.09 -0.51
N THR A 185 2.66 -24.59 -1.56
CA THR A 185 2.29 -23.82 -2.75
C THR A 185 0.80 -23.88 -3.06
N GLY A 186 0.30 -22.89 -3.79
CA GLY A 186 -1.11 -22.80 -4.19
C GLY A 186 -2.08 -22.74 -3.01
N LYS A 187 -3.11 -23.60 -2.97
CA LYS A 187 -4.21 -23.48 -1.99
C LYS A 187 -3.76 -23.53 -0.52
N ASN A 188 -2.63 -24.17 -0.25
CA ASN A 188 -2.05 -24.28 1.09
C ASN A 188 -0.84 -23.37 1.30
N GLU A 189 -0.60 -22.39 0.42
CA GLU A 189 0.60 -21.55 0.39
C GLU A 189 1.00 -20.96 1.76
N ASN A 190 2.31 -21.01 2.01
CA ASN A 190 3.03 -20.21 3.00
C ASN A 190 4.45 -19.90 2.50
N TYR A 191 5.00 -18.83 3.06
CA TYR A 191 6.32 -18.34 2.70
C TYR A 191 7.41 -19.22 3.34
N ALA A 192 8.40 -19.66 2.56
CA ALA A 192 9.43 -20.60 3.00
C ALA A 192 10.31 -20.03 4.13
N GLU A 193 10.44 -18.71 4.14
CA GLU A 193 11.02 -17.90 5.21
C GLU A 193 10.32 -18.07 6.60
N TRP A 194 9.01 -18.37 6.65
CA TRP A 194 8.26 -18.62 7.89
C TRP A 194 8.42 -20.06 8.43
N TYR A 195 9.32 -20.87 7.84
CA TYR A 195 9.52 -22.29 8.14
C TYR A 195 9.52 -22.60 9.63
N TRP A 196 10.30 -21.82 10.40
CA TRP A 196 10.51 -22.09 11.82
C TRP A 196 9.26 -21.86 12.69
N LYS A 197 8.34 -20.97 12.29
CA LYS A 197 7.03 -20.91 12.95
C LYS A 197 6.20 -22.12 12.58
N TRP A 198 6.10 -22.45 11.29
CA TRP A 198 5.20 -23.51 10.81
C TRP A 198 5.69 -24.93 11.13
N GLN A 199 6.97 -25.14 11.44
CA GLN A 199 7.45 -26.42 11.99
C GLN A 199 6.96 -26.68 13.43
N HIS A 200 6.38 -25.69 14.12
CA HIS A 200 5.78 -25.87 15.45
C HIS A 200 4.28 -26.16 15.43
N ASP A 201 3.60 -26.10 14.27
CA ASP A 201 2.18 -26.42 14.16
C ASP A 201 1.95 -27.75 13.43
N PRO A 202 1.65 -28.86 14.15
CA PRO A 202 1.37 -30.15 13.53
C PRO A 202 0.04 -30.20 12.78
N ASN A 203 -0.86 -29.21 12.95
CA ASN A 203 -2.19 -29.20 12.34
C ASN A 203 -2.28 -28.24 11.14
N ASP A 204 -1.24 -27.42 10.89
CA ASP A 204 -1.30 -26.43 9.83
C ASP A 204 -1.30 -27.04 8.41
N LYS A 205 -2.07 -26.40 7.53
CA LYS A 205 -2.33 -26.82 6.15
C LYS A 205 -1.07 -26.94 5.29
N THR A 206 0.03 -26.27 5.65
CA THR A 206 1.26 -26.18 4.84
C THR A 206 2.11 -27.45 4.89
N ARG A 207 1.82 -28.34 5.85
CA ARG A 207 2.60 -29.54 6.17
C ARG A 207 4.06 -29.26 6.56
N THR A 208 4.42 -28.05 6.97
CA THR A 208 5.82 -27.71 7.31
C THR A 208 6.37 -28.59 8.44
N TYR A 209 5.57 -28.83 9.49
CA TYR A 209 5.85 -29.79 10.57
C TYR A 209 6.15 -31.20 10.05
N GLN A 210 5.30 -31.72 9.16
CA GLN A 210 5.43 -33.06 8.59
C GLN A 210 6.62 -33.17 7.63
N TYR A 211 6.82 -32.19 6.75
CA TYR A 211 7.97 -32.13 5.85
C TYR A 211 9.30 -32.15 6.62
N HIS A 212 9.38 -31.46 7.75
CA HIS A 212 10.57 -31.51 8.61
C HIS A 212 10.80 -32.92 9.19
N LEU A 213 9.77 -33.56 9.73
CA LEU A 213 9.85 -34.95 10.23
C LEU A 213 10.20 -35.96 9.13
N GLU A 214 9.66 -35.78 7.92
CA GLU A 214 9.87 -36.64 6.76
C GLU A 214 11.28 -36.46 6.16
N THR A 215 11.90 -35.28 6.29
CA THR A 215 13.17 -34.93 5.63
C THR A 215 14.38 -34.91 6.57
N TYR A 216 14.24 -34.33 7.77
CA TYR A 216 15.32 -34.11 8.74
C TYR A 216 15.14 -34.94 10.02
N GLY A 217 13.90 -35.33 10.33
CA GLY A 217 13.55 -36.10 11.52
C GLY A 217 13.35 -35.23 12.76
N LYS A 218 12.90 -35.86 13.85
CA LYS A 218 12.52 -35.19 15.11
C LYS A 218 13.69 -34.59 15.92
N ASP A 219 14.90 -35.07 15.68
CA ASP A 219 16.08 -34.78 16.50
C ASP A 219 16.91 -33.61 15.94
N VAL A 220 16.58 -33.15 14.73
CA VAL A 220 17.08 -31.90 14.14
C VAL A 220 16.23 -30.72 14.64
N ASN A 221 16.90 -29.60 14.89
CA ASN A 221 16.29 -28.34 15.28
C ASN A 221 16.59 -27.31 14.18
N TYR A 222 15.82 -26.22 14.15
CA TYR A 222 16.00 -25.17 13.14
C TYR A 222 17.42 -24.56 13.14
N ASP A 223 18.08 -24.57 14.30
CA ASP A 223 19.44 -24.07 14.46
C ASP A 223 20.53 -24.91 13.84
N ASP A 224 20.30 -26.21 13.70
CA ASP A 224 21.27 -27.11 13.14
C ASP A 224 21.51 -26.78 11.65
N PHE A 225 20.53 -26.15 10.98
CA PHE A 225 20.69 -25.56 9.65
C PHE A 225 21.76 -24.47 9.58
N ALA A 226 22.17 -23.84 10.69
CA ALA A 226 23.30 -22.91 10.69
C ALA A 226 24.62 -23.59 10.30
N ALA A 227 24.77 -24.91 10.50
CA ALA A 227 25.92 -25.66 9.98
C ALA A 227 25.88 -25.85 8.45
N ASN A 228 24.69 -25.79 7.85
CA ASN A 228 24.44 -26.00 6.42
C ASN A 228 24.32 -24.69 5.62
N PHE A 229 24.08 -23.55 6.28
CA PHE A 229 24.04 -22.20 5.68
C PHE A 229 25.45 -21.72 5.25
N SER A 230 26.01 -22.40 4.24
CA SER A 230 27.44 -22.34 3.91
C SER A 230 27.88 -21.08 3.16
N GLY A 231 27.00 -20.43 2.39
CA GLY A 231 27.38 -19.29 1.53
C GLY A 231 28.56 -19.59 0.56
N LYS A 232 28.84 -20.86 0.25
CA LYS A 232 30.01 -21.30 -0.54
C LYS A 232 30.01 -20.75 -1.98
N ASN A 233 28.82 -20.49 -2.51
CA ASN A 233 28.55 -19.95 -3.85
C ASN A 233 28.10 -18.47 -3.80
N PHE A 234 28.16 -17.82 -2.62
CA PHE A 234 27.95 -16.38 -2.49
C PHE A 234 29.16 -15.62 -3.04
N ASP A 235 28.98 -15.02 -4.21
CA ASP A 235 29.86 -14.00 -4.79
C ASP A 235 29.15 -12.64 -4.77
N PRO A 236 29.58 -11.70 -3.91
CA PRO A 236 28.93 -10.41 -3.75
C PRO A 236 29.05 -9.53 -5.01
N LYS A 237 30.05 -9.75 -5.87
CA LYS A 237 30.18 -9.06 -7.16
C LYS A 237 29.14 -9.57 -8.15
N GLN A 238 28.98 -10.90 -8.27
CA GLN A 238 27.95 -11.47 -9.16
C GLN A 238 26.54 -11.04 -8.75
N TRP A 239 26.27 -10.88 -7.45
CA TRP A 239 25.01 -10.36 -6.94
C TRP A 239 24.78 -8.90 -7.37
N VAL A 240 25.70 -7.97 -7.09
CA VAL A 240 25.50 -6.55 -7.48
C VAL A 240 25.50 -6.34 -8.98
N ASP A 241 26.29 -7.11 -9.73
CA ASP A 241 26.25 -7.13 -11.20
C ASP A 241 24.89 -7.62 -11.70
N LEU A 242 24.26 -8.62 -11.07
CA LEU A 242 22.90 -9.07 -11.40
C LEU A 242 21.84 -7.98 -11.13
N PHE A 243 21.99 -7.21 -10.06
CA PHE A 243 21.05 -6.13 -9.72
C PHE A 243 21.17 -4.96 -10.72
N ALA A 244 22.40 -4.62 -11.14
CA ALA A 244 22.65 -3.67 -12.23
C ALA A 244 22.19 -4.22 -13.60
N ASP A 245 22.37 -5.52 -13.86
CA ASP A 245 21.84 -6.24 -15.03
C ASP A 245 20.31 -6.19 -15.10
N ALA A 246 19.62 -6.14 -13.95
CA ALA A 246 18.18 -5.93 -13.83
C ALA A 246 17.76 -4.46 -14.01
N GLY A 247 18.68 -3.52 -13.93
CA GLY A 247 18.41 -2.08 -13.99
C GLY A 247 17.90 -1.47 -12.67
N ALA A 248 18.01 -2.19 -11.55
CA ALA A 248 17.67 -1.66 -10.23
C ALA A 248 18.60 -0.49 -9.84
N GLN A 249 18.09 0.42 -9.00
CA GLN A 249 18.83 1.59 -8.51
C GLN A 249 19.22 1.46 -7.03
N TYR A 250 18.69 0.46 -6.34
CA TYR A 250 18.96 0.16 -4.94
C TYR A 250 18.71 -1.32 -4.64
N PHE A 251 19.23 -1.80 -3.51
CA PHE A 251 18.92 -3.14 -3.00
C PHE A 251 18.80 -3.15 -1.48
N VAL A 252 18.09 -4.15 -0.96
CA VAL A 252 17.72 -4.31 0.45
C VAL A 252 17.89 -5.78 0.84
N PRO A 253 18.97 -6.20 1.52
CA PRO A 253 19.14 -7.56 1.99
C PRO A 253 18.52 -7.77 3.37
N THR A 254 18.06 -9.00 3.63
CA THR A 254 17.46 -9.35 4.92
C THR A 254 18.50 -9.55 6.00
N THR A 255 18.41 -8.83 7.12
CA THR A 255 19.56 -8.77 8.04
C THR A 255 19.64 -9.87 9.11
N SER A 256 18.58 -10.69 9.37
CA SER A 256 18.33 -11.32 10.69
C SER A 256 17.65 -12.76 10.67
N THR A 257 18.08 -13.78 11.49
CA THR A 257 17.50 -15.17 11.83
C THR A 257 17.89 -15.98 13.21
N LEU A 258 17.65 -15.57 14.51
CA LEU A 258 18.08 -16.10 15.87
C LEU A 258 17.14 -17.20 16.54
N PRO A 259 17.51 -17.84 17.71
CA PRO A 259 16.80 -19.00 18.34
C PRO A 259 17.04 -19.33 19.87
N PRO A 260 16.42 -20.34 20.58
CA PRO A 260 15.94 -20.11 21.97
C PRO A 260 15.93 -21.22 23.13
N SER A 261 15.66 -20.87 24.42
CA SER A 261 15.46 -21.74 25.67
C SER A 261 14.35 -21.45 26.80
N CYS A 262 13.16 -22.13 26.80
CA CYS A 262 11.87 -22.12 27.62
C CYS A 262 11.77 -21.64 29.15
N PRO A 263 10.62 -21.71 29.92
CA PRO A 263 9.15 -21.33 29.82
C PRO A 263 8.54 -20.62 31.11
N PRO A 264 7.22 -20.67 31.50
CA PRO A 264 5.98 -20.07 30.91
C PRO A 264 4.97 -19.36 31.89
N SER A 265 3.94 -18.65 31.37
CA SER A 265 2.63 -18.40 32.03
C SER A 265 1.51 -18.03 31.01
N ARG A 266 0.22 -18.07 31.38
CA ARG A 266 -0.99 -17.94 30.50
C ARG A 266 -1.52 -16.47 30.47
N SER A 267 -2.43 -16.00 29.57
CA SER A 267 -3.43 -16.65 28.69
C SER A 267 -3.96 -15.72 27.54
N HIS A 268 -4.83 -16.27 26.67
CA HIS A 268 -5.79 -15.63 25.73
C HIS A 268 -5.38 -15.27 24.29
N GLU A 269 -6.42 -15.12 23.45
CA GLU A 269 -6.44 -15.32 21.99
C GLU A 269 -6.72 -14.04 21.15
N PHE A 270 -6.65 -14.24 19.82
CA PHE A 270 -7.43 -13.55 18.79
C PHE A 270 -6.98 -12.16 18.29
N PHE A 271 -5.91 -12.14 17.49
CA PHE A 271 -5.88 -11.33 16.27
C PHE A 271 -5.05 -12.02 15.17
N LEU A 272 -5.58 -12.04 13.95
CA LEU A 272 -4.93 -12.63 12.77
C LEU A 272 -4.75 -11.58 11.65
N THR A 273 -3.72 -11.85 10.86
CA THR A 273 -3.45 -11.45 9.47
C THR A 273 -2.50 -10.27 9.24
N LEU A 274 -1.50 -10.54 8.37
CA LEU A 274 -0.51 -9.64 7.77
C LEU A 274 0.57 -9.06 8.71
N GLY A 275 1.80 -9.43 8.40
CA GLY A 275 3.05 -8.86 8.90
C GLY A 275 4.20 -9.57 8.18
N ARG A 276 5.09 -8.83 7.52
CA ARG A 276 6.21 -9.29 6.68
C ARG A 276 7.06 -8.08 6.21
N PRO A 277 8.39 -8.10 6.25
CA PRO A 277 9.27 -8.91 7.11
C PRO A 277 10.51 -8.15 7.69
N GLU A 278 11.06 -8.56 8.84
CA GLU A 278 12.38 -9.24 8.80
C GLU A 278 12.04 -10.70 8.57
N HIS A 279 13.04 -11.52 8.28
CA HIS A 279 12.92 -12.84 8.87
C HIS A 279 13.07 -12.85 10.39
N HIS A 280 11.89 -13.03 10.98
CA HIS A 280 11.46 -12.77 12.34
C HIS A 280 12.26 -13.53 13.40
N ASP A 281 13.22 -14.31 12.96
CA ASP A 281 14.15 -15.01 13.79
C ASP A 281 15.27 -14.12 14.39
N GLY A 282 16.06 -13.24 13.71
CA GLY A 282 17.15 -12.39 14.35
C GLY A 282 18.70 -12.42 13.96
N PHE A 283 19.44 -13.56 13.90
CA PHE A 283 20.82 -13.87 13.41
C PHE A 283 21.30 -12.96 12.31
N ALA A 284 22.36 -12.22 12.59
CA ALA A 284 22.85 -11.31 11.59
C ALA A 284 23.53 -12.03 10.40
N ILE A 285 23.21 -11.62 9.17
CA ILE A 285 24.13 -11.78 8.03
C ILE A 285 25.28 -10.75 8.03
N PHE A 286 25.43 -10.05 9.16
CA PHE A 286 26.34 -8.93 9.42
C PHE A 286 27.02 -9.06 10.80
N ASN A 287 28.01 -8.22 11.07
CA ASN A 287 28.71 -8.14 12.35
C ASN A 287 28.19 -7.02 13.27
N PHE A 288 28.08 -7.31 14.57
CA PHE A 288 27.78 -6.34 15.64
C PHE A 288 28.48 -6.77 16.96
N SER A 289 28.38 -5.97 18.04
CA SER A 289 29.09 -6.28 19.31
C SER A 289 28.59 -7.58 19.95
N THR A 290 29.52 -8.44 20.38
CA THR A 290 29.25 -9.67 21.13
C THR A 290 28.64 -9.45 22.54
N SER A 291 28.39 -8.19 22.92
CA SER A 291 27.63 -7.79 24.11
C SER A 291 26.12 -7.64 23.87
N ILE A 292 25.70 -7.55 22.61
CA ILE A 292 24.30 -7.39 22.17
C ILE A 292 23.67 -8.78 22.01
N SER A 293 24.33 -9.60 21.21
CA SER A 293 24.06 -11.02 20.96
C SER A 293 25.34 -11.61 20.38
N ARG A 294 25.44 -12.93 20.29
CA ARG A 294 26.49 -13.63 19.55
C ARG A 294 25.99 -14.37 18.34
N ARG A 295 24.68 -14.49 18.08
CA ARG A 295 24.28 -15.26 16.90
C ARG A 295 24.21 -14.39 15.63
N SER A 296 25.10 -14.74 14.72
CA SER A 296 25.26 -14.20 13.37
C SER A 296 26.10 -15.19 12.56
N THR A 297 26.10 -15.01 11.24
CA THR A 297 27.01 -15.60 10.25
C THR A 297 28.50 -15.47 10.61
N VAL A 298 28.89 -14.49 11.41
CA VAL A 298 30.27 -14.28 11.89
C VAL A 298 30.63 -15.29 12.99
N HIS A 299 29.64 -15.70 13.78
CA HIS A 299 29.82 -16.53 14.97
C HIS A 299 29.30 -17.97 14.83
N TYR A 300 28.45 -18.24 13.84
CA TYR A 300 27.86 -19.54 13.53
C TYR A 300 27.86 -19.75 12.02
N GLY A 301 27.89 -21.00 11.57
CA GLY A 301 27.96 -21.31 10.13
C GLY A 301 29.22 -20.77 9.45
N PRO A 302 29.10 -19.88 8.44
CA PRO A 302 30.15 -19.63 7.45
C PRO A 302 31.30 -18.72 7.91
N ARG A 303 31.21 -18.11 9.10
CA ARG A 303 32.22 -17.20 9.68
C ARG A 303 32.53 -15.98 8.80
N ARG A 304 31.51 -15.43 8.13
CA ARG A 304 31.59 -14.31 7.18
C ARG A 304 30.62 -13.20 7.56
N ASP A 305 30.91 -11.99 7.08
CA ASP A 305 30.04 -10.82 7.17
C ASP A 305 29.52 -10.51 5.75
N PHE A 306 28.45 -11.19 5.36
CA PHE A 306 27.93 -11.10 4.00
C PHE A 306 27.41 -9.69 3.67
N LEU A 307 26.91 -8.95 4.67
CA LEU A 307 26.46 -7.58 4.47
C LEU A 307 27.63 -6.64 4.16
N ALA A 308 28.73 -6.72 4.91
CA ALA A 308 29.94 -5.95 4.61
C ALA A 308 30.54 -6.32 3.25
N GLU A 309 30.59 -7.62 2.91
CA GLU A 309 31.05 -8.10 1.61
C GLU A 309 30.19 -7.55 0.46
N LEU A 310 28.85 -7.62 0.57
CA LEU A 310 27.90 -7.13 -0.43
C LEU A 310 27.97 -5.60 -0.59
N PHE A 311 28.04 -4.87 0.52
CA PHE A 311 28.11 -3.41 0.50
C PHE A 311 29.47 -2.91 -0.03
N ALA A 312 30.56 -3.62 0.26
CA ALA A 312 31.87 -3.34 -0.32
C ALA A 312 31.89 -3.63 -1.83
N ALA A 313 31.26 -4.71 -2.28
CA ALA A 313 31.11 -5.00 -3.71
C ALA A 313 30.27 -3.94 -4.43
N ALA A 314 29.14 -3.51 -3.84
CA ALA A 314 28.32 -2.41 -4.36
C ALA A 314 29.12 -1.10 -4.46
N LYS A 315 29.75 -0.67 -3.37
CA LYS A 315 30.59 0.54 -3.32
C LYS A 315 31.76 0.51 -4.33
N ARG A 316 32.29 -0.68 -4.67
CA ARG A 316 33.44 -0.85 -5.58
C ARG A 316 33.06 -1.04 -7.06
N HIS A 317 32.01 -1.80 -7.36
CA HIS A 317 31.69 -2.26 -8.72
C HIS A 317 30.45 -1.61 -9.30
N GLN A 318 29.45 -1.31 -8.47
CA GLN A 318 28.17 -0.74 -8.90
C GLN A 318 27.78 0.43 -7.98
N PRO A 319 28.59 1.51 -7.91
CA PRO A 319 28.44 2.57 -6.91
C PRO A 319 27.12 3.35 -7.01
N HIS A 320 26.44 3.27 -8.17
CA HIS A 320 25.10 3.83 -8.39
C HIS A 320 24.01 3.12 -7.57
N LEU A 321 24.19 1.84 -7.21
CA LEU A 321 23.27 1.11 -6.37
C LEU A 321 23.31 1.67 -4.94
N ARG A 322 22.19 2.22 -4.49
CA ARG A 322 21.99 2.63 -3.09
C ARG A 322 21.81 1.40 -2.20
N ARG A 323 22.36 1.45 -1.01
CA ARG A 323 22.42 0.31 -0.06
C ARG A 323 21.39 0.51 1.04
N GLY A 324 20.24 -0.14 0.93
CA GLY A 324 19.28 -0.26 2.03
C GLY A 324 19.60 -1.46 2.92
N THR A 325 19.06 -1.44 4.14
CA THR A 325 18.98 -2.55 5.09
C THR A 325 17.54 -2.65 5.61
N TYR A 326 17.23 -3.71 6.33
CA TYR A 326 15.86 -4.09 6.63
C TYR A 326 15.74 -4.70 8.02
N PHE A 327 14.63 -4.44 8.74
CA PHE A 327 14.60 -4.58 10.19
C PHE A 327 13.21 -4.77 10.86
N SER A 328 12.78 -6.00 11.16
CA SER A 328 11.62 -6.23 12.03
C SER A 328 11.96 -5.83 13.44
N LEU A 329 11.01 -5.19 14.08
CA LEU A 329 11.11 -4.84 15.49
C LEU A 329 10.92 -6.06 16.41
N PRO A 330 10.10 -7.09 16.08
CA PRO A 330 9.98 -8.31 16.88
C PRO A 330 10.93 -9.45 16.50
N GLU A 331 11.31 -10.24 17.50
CA GLU A 331 12.16 -11.43 17.34
C GLU A 331 11.50 -12.66 17.95
N TRP A 332 11.49 -13.77 17.22
CA TRP A 332 10.84 -15.02 17.60
C TRP A 332 11.60 -15.72 18.71
N TYR A 333 10.87 -16.10 19.75
CA TYR A 333 11.30 -16.88 20.90
C TYR A 333 12.43 -16.26 21.76
N ASN A 334 12.76 -14.97 21.58
CA ASN A 334 13.76 -14.27 22.41
C ASN A 334 13.38 -14.25 23.91
N PRO A 335 14.30 -14.48 24.87
CA PRO A 335 13.97 -14.64 26.29
C PRO A 335 13.62 -13.30 26.96
N LYS A 336 13.98 -12.19 26.32
CA LYS A 336 13.72 -10.82 26.79
C LYS A 336 12.69 -10.09 25.92
N TYR A 337 12.30 -10.64 24.76
CA TYR A 337 11.16 -10.17 23.98
C TYR A 337 9.82 -10.63 24.61
N LYS A 338 8.99 -9.67 25.01
CA LYS A 338 7.85 -9.88 25.93
C LYS A 338 6.48 -9.53 25.31
N HIS A 339 6.30 -9.76 24.02
CA HIS A 339 5.01 -9.56 23.34
C HIS A 339 4.35 -10.88 22.95
N GLY A 340 3.01 -10.87 23.00
CA GLY A 340 2.17 -11.98 22.55
C GLY A 340 1.68 -11.81 21.11
N GLY A 341 0.86 -12.76 20.66
CA GLY A 341 0.32 -12.82 19.31
C GLY A 341 1.04 -13.86 18.45
N SER A 342 1.28 -13.54 17.17
CA SER A 342 1.96 -14.45 16.23
C SER A 342 3.47 -14.61 16.46
N PHE A 343 4.03 -13.90 17.44
CA PHE A 343 5.42 -13.94 17.84
C PHE A 343 5.44 -14.54 19.24
N ALA A 344 5.91 -15.78 19.36
CA ALA A 344 6.10 -16.39 20.67
C ALA A 344 7.26 -15.65 21.36
N GLY A 345 6.95 -14.80 22.34
CA GLY A 345 7.95 -14.24 23.25
C GLY A 345 8.32 -15.29 24.30
N GLY A 346 9.61 -15.37 24.63
CA GLY A 346 10.12 -16.48 25.43
C GLY A 346 10.17 -17.82 24.67
N PRO A 347 10.97 -18.78 25.17
CA PRO A 347 11.79 -19.51 24.21
C PRO A 347 11.34 -21.01 24.01
N PRO A 348 11.73 -21.78 22.97
CA PRO A 348 10.83 -22.73 22.32
C PRO A 348 10.73 -24.06 23.08
N THR A 349 10.08 -25.01 22.43
CA THR A 349 10.47 -26.42 22.53
C THR A 349 10.95 -26.92 21.17
N ASN A 350 11.75 -27.99 21.13
CA ASN A 350 11.75 -28.86 19.96
C ASN A 350 10.31 -29.40 19.79
N PRO A 351 9.63 -29.13 18.66
CA PRO A 351 8.18 -29.36 18.54
C PRO A 351 7.79 -30.85 18.41
N TYR A 352 8.78 -31.74 18.32
CA TYR A 352 8.60 -33.18 18.14
C TYR A 352 8.82 -33.99 19.42
N THR A 353 9.62 -33.44 20.35
CA THR A 353 9.99 -34.08 21.62
C THR A 353 9.52 -33.31 22.85
N GLY A 354 9.17 -32.02 22.69
CA GLY A 354 8.84 -31.12 23.80
C GLY A 354 10.05 -30.63 24.60
N ALA A 355 11.28 -30.99 24.21
CA ALA A 355 12.50 -30.60 24.91
C ALA A 355 12.75 -29.08 24.81
N THR A 356 13.19 -28.46 25.91
CA THR A 356 13.74 -27.10 25.91
C THR A 356 15.12 -27.12 25.23
N LEU A 357 15.38 -26.17 24.33
CA LEU A 357 16.67 -25.99 23.65
C LEU A 357 17.53 -24.91 24.36
N GLU A 358 18.69 -24.54 23.80
CA GLU A 358 19.49 -23.38 24.23
C GLU A 358 19.24 -22.18 23.31
N TYR A 359 19.22 -20.95 23.83
CA TYR A 359 19.19 -19.76 22.98
C TYR A 359 20.54 -19.59 22.26
N THR A 360 20.68 -20.15 21.05
CA THR A 360 21.99 -20.19 20.35
C THR A 360 22.53 -18.79 20.16
N GLY A 361 23.69 -18.53 20.76
CA GLY A 361 24.36 -17.23 20.73
C GLY A 361 23.68 -16.15 21.55
N TYR A 362 22.89 -16.50 22.55
CA TYR A 362 22.36 -15.56 23.54
C TYR A 362 23.45 -14.78 24.28
N VAL A 363 23.07 -13.60 24.73
CA VAL A 363 23.78 -12.81 25.73
C VAL A 363 22.72 -12.33 26.72
N GLU A 364 23.00 -12.42 28.02
CA GLU A 364 22.06 -11.95 29.04
C GLU A 364 22.01 -10.41 29.02
N VAL A 365 20.82 -9.88 28.73
CA VAL A 365 20.51 -8.45 28.60
C VAL A 365 19.24 -8.11 29.38
N ASP A 366 18.98 -6.85 29.74
CA ASP A 366 17.85 -6.49 30.59
C ASP A 366 16.55 -6.28 29.79
N ASP A 367 16.63 -5.56 28.67
CA ASP A 367 15.52 -5.27 27.79
C ASP A 367 15.90 -5.47 26.31
N PHE A 368 15.15 -6.32 25.60
CA PHE A 368 15.40 -6.64 24.20
C PHE A 368 15.43 -5.39 23.30
N VAL A 369 14.54 -4.43 23.53
CA VAL A 369 14.44 -3.23 22.69
C VAL A 369 15.61 -2.28 22.95
N ALA A 370 16.05 -2.14 24.19
CA ALA A 370 17.18 -1.33 24.60
C ALA A 370 18.54 -1.89 24.19
N ASP A 371 18.72 -3.20 24.36
CA ASP A 371 20.04 -3.83 24.42
C ASP A 371 20.35 -4.69 23.18
N VAL A 372 19.31 -5.10 22.44
CA VAL A 372 19.44 -5.91 21.21
C VAL A 372 18.99 -5.11 19.98
N GLN A 373 17.68 -4.80 19.90
CA GLN A 373 17.03 -4.21 18.72
C GLN A 373 17.68 -2.86 18.32
N ALA A 374 17.67 -1.87 19.21
CA ALA A 374 18.18 -0.55 18.89
C ALA A 374 19.71 -0.54 18.62
N PRO A 375 20.56 -1.25 19.39
CA PRO A 375 21.99 -1.36 19.08
C PRO A 375 22.29 -2.06 17.73
N GLN A 376 21.48 -3.01 17.29
CA GLN A 376 21.61 -3.60 15.95
C GLN A 376 21.23 -2.58 14.86
N MET A 377 20.11 -1.85 15.02
CA MET A 377 19.73 -0.77 14.10
C MET A 377 20.80 0.33 14.04
N GLU A 378 21.40 0.70 15.19
CA GLU A 378 22.52 1.65 15.26
C GLU A 378 23.80 1.10 14.61
N ALA A 379 24.07 -0.21 14.67
CA ALA A 379 25.17 -0.82 13.91
C ALA A 379 24.94 -0.69 12.39
N LEU A 380 23.76 -1.03 11.88
CA LEU A 380 23.40 -0.86 10.46
C LEU A 380 23.50 0.62 10.01
N ALA A 381 23.09 1.54 10.88
CA ALA A 381 23.18 2.98 10.67
C ALA A 381 24.63 3.49 10.55
N TYR A 382 25.51 3.14 11.49
CA TYR A 382 26.81 3.80 11.67
C TYR A 382 28.03 2.99 11.19
N ALA A 383 27.93 1.66 11.08
CA ALA A 383 29.05 0.81 10.65
C ALA A 383 28.94 0.36 9.18
N TYR A 384 27.73 0.28 8.62
CA TYR A 384 27.49 -0.15 7.23
C TYR A 384 27.14 1.03 6.29
N ASP A 385 26.96 2.23 6.84
CA ASP A 385 26.48 3.43 6.14
C ASP A 385 25.13 3.23 5.43
N THR A 386 24.20 2.45 6.01
CA THR A 386 22.91 2.18 5.33
C THR A 386 22.22 3.48 4.90
N GLU A 387 21.65 3.48 3.70
CA GLU A 387 20.98 4.63 3.09
C GLU A 387 19.45 4.54 3.28
N MET A 388 18.93 3.37 3.66
CA MET A 388 17.50 3.15 3.89
C MET A 388 17.28 2.07 4.95
N LEU A 389 16.32 2.27 5.86
CA LEU A 389 15.89 1.24 6.81
C LEU A 389 14.44 0.82 6.55
N TRP A 390 14.28 -0.38 5.99
CA TRP A 390 12.99 -0.99 5.67
C TRP A 390 12.55 -1.88 6.85
N CYS A 391 11.83 -1.32 7.82
CA CYS A 391 11.45 -2.09 9.01
C CYS A 391 10.20 -2.95 8.79
N ASP A 392 9.80 -3.75 9.79
CA ASP A 392 8.54 -4.49 9.74
C ASP A 392 7.86 -4.81 11.10
N ILE A 393 6.60 -5.26 11.03
CA ILE A 393 5.60 -5.61 12.05
C ILE A 393 5.15 -4.42 12.89
N GLY A 394 6.06 -3.50 13.19
CA GLY A 394 5.88 -2.62 14.33
C GLY A 394 5.96 -3.43 15.63
N GLY A 395 5.17 -3.03 16.62
CA GLY A 395 5.43 -3.44 18.01
C GLY A 395 6.52 -2.56 18.66
N PRO A 396 6.87 -2.81 19.93
CA PRO A 396 7.72 -1.88 20.67
C PRO A 396 9.15 -1.78 20.15
N ASN A 397 9.64 -0.55 20.20
CA ASN A 397 10.84 -0.10 19.53
C ASN A 397 11.39 1.16 20.19
N LYS A 398 12.63 1.53 19.86
CA LYS A 398 13.21 2.85 20.14
C LYS A 398 13.44 3.66 18.86
N SER A 399 12.66 3.43 17.82
CA SER A 399 12.87 4.02 16.49
C SER A 399 12.92 5.55 16.50
N ALA A 400 12.16 6.23 17.38
CA ALA A 400 12.23 7.69 17.48
C ALA A 400 13.63 8.18 17.90
N ASP A 401 14.31 7.43 18.77
CA ASP A 401 15.67 7.73 19.23
C ASP A 401 16.71 7.34 18.17
N VAL A 402 16.62 6.12 17.63
CA VAL A 402 17.54 5.61 16.59
C VAL A 402 17.48 6.47 15.32
N MET A 403 16.28 6.73 14.78
CA MET A 403 16.10 7.46 13.52
C MET A 403 16.56 8.91 13.64
N SER A 404 16.23 9.60 14.73
CA SER A 404 16.64 11.01 14.90
C SER A 404 18.15 11.15 14.99
N LYS A 405 18.84 10.27 15.74
CA LYS A 405 20.31 10.20 15.76
C LYS A 405 20.88 9.90 14.37
N TRP A 406 20.38 8.87 13.69
CA TRP A 406 20.87 8.41 12.38
C TRP A 406 20.70 9.46 11.28
N ILE A 407 19.53 10.08 11.17
CA ILE A 407 19.27 11.17 10.20
C ILE A 407 20.19 12.35 10.48
N ASN A 408 20.36 12.76 11.74
CA ASN A 408 21.27 13.85 12.13
C ASN A 408 22.75 13.52 11.85
N TRP A 409 23.15 12.26 11.99
CA TRP A 409 24.51 11.78 11.69
C TRP A 409 24.77 11.73 10.18
N ALA A 410 23.85 11.15 9.41
CA ALA A 410 23.95 11.07 7.95
C ALA A 410 23.95 12.47 7.32
N ARG A 411 23.11 13.38 7.83
CA ARG A 411 23.09 14.79 7.45
C ARG A 411 24.44 15.47 7.65
N LYS A 412 25.17 15.17 8.74
CA LYS A 412 26.53 15.71 8.98
C LYS A 412 27.58 15.18 8.01
N GLN A 413 27.29 14.11 7.28
CA GLN A 413 28.11 13.59 6.17
C GLN A 413 27.59 14.02 4.78
N GLY A 414 26.58 14.91 4.71
CA GLY A 414 25.95 15.33 3.46
C GLY A 414 25.02 14.30 2.81
N ARG A 415 24.76 13.17 3.48
CA ARG A 415 23.88 12.08 3.02
C ARG A 415 22.42 12.34 3.42
N GLN A 416 21.48 12.03 2.51
CA GLN A 416 20.06 11.89 2.84
C GLN A 416 19.69 10.40 2.87
N VAL A 417 19.00 9.99 3.93
CA VAL A 417 18.56 8.60 4.18
C VAL A 417 17.02 8.51 4.16
N SER A 418 16.44 7.32 4.29
CA SER A 418 14.98 7.13 4.30
C SER A 418 14.55 5.95 5.18
N TYR A 419 13.34 5.95 5.71
CA TYR A 419 12.78 4.79 6.44
C TYR A 419 11.28 4.59 6.19
N ASN A 420 10.84 3.34 6.24
CA ASN A 420 9.48 2.96 5.86
C ASN A 420 8.44 3.20 6.97
N SER A 421 7.15 3.08 6.62
CA SER A 421 6.01 3.24 7.54
C SER A 421 5.79 2.09 8.53
N ARG A 422 6.74 1.15 8.67
CA ARG A 422 6.62 -0.01 9.57
C ARG A 422 7.58 0.02 10.75
N CYS A 423 8.49 0.99 10.82
CA CYS A 423 9.44 1.18 11.92
C CYS A 423 8.79 1.61 13.26
N GLY A 424 7.52 1.29 13.52
CA GLY A 424 6.76 1.82 14.66
C GLY A 424 6.50 3.33 14.61
N LEU A 425 6.76 3.95 13.46
CA LEU A 425 6.61 5.38 13.15
C LEU A 425 5.88 5.51 11.81
N LYS A 426 5.34 6.69 11.49
CA LYS A 426 4.67 6.90 10.21
C LYS A 426 5.61 6.75 8.99
N GLY A 427 6.91 6.98 9.15
CA GLY A 427 7.90 6.81 8.08
C GLY A 427 7.78 7.80 6.93
N ASP A 428 8.77 7.78 6.05
CA ASP A 428 8.84 8.67 4.89
C ASP A 428 7.87 8.23 3.78
N TYR A 429 7.72 6.92 3.59
CA TYR A 429 6.88 6.29 2.57
C TYR A 429 6.08 5.10 3.12
N ASP A 430 4.94 4.80 2.49
CA ASP A 430 4.07 3.69 2.88
C ASP A 430 4.37 2.40 2.09
N THR A 431 4.13 1.22 2.67
CA THR A 431 4.56 -0.07 2.08
C THR A 431 3.43 -1.10 1.91
N PRO A 432 2.61 -1.01 0.84
CA PRO A 432 1.61 -2.02 0.50
C PRO A 432 2.26 -3.20 -0.26
N GLU A 433 2.22 -4.40 0.32
CA GLU A 433 2.82 -5.61 -0.29
C GLU A 433 1.90 -6.27 -1.32
N TYR A 434 2.47 -6.84 -2.38
CA TYR A 434 1.81 -7.55 -3.50
C TYR A 434 0.73 -6.76 -4.27
N ASP A 435 0.35 -5.56 -3.82
CA ASP A 435 -0.57 -4.65 -4.49
C ASP A 435 0.22 -3.70 -5.43
N PRO A 436 0.02 -3.76 -6.76
CA PRO A 436 0.64 -2.84 -7.72
C PRO A 436 -0.16 -1.54 -7.93
N ASN A 437 -1.39 -1.47 -7.43
CA ASN A 437 -2.29 -0.31 -7.59
C ASN A 437 -3.07 -0.05 -6.28
N PRO A 438 -2.36 0.25 -5.18
CA PRO A 438 -2.96 0.55 -3.90
C PRO A 438 -3.77 1.85 -4.02
N LYS A 439 -4.99 1.85 -3.45
CA LYS A 439 -5.96 2.96 -3.57
C LYS A 439 -5.61 4.17 -2.69
N HIS A 440 -4.34 4.52 -2.59
CA HIS A 440 -3.83 5.71 -1.92
C HIS A 440 -3.95 6.93 -2.85
N PRO A 441 -4.31 8.11 -2.33
CA PRO A 441 -4.19 9.34 -3.11
C PRO A 441 -2.71 9.58 -3.45
N PHE A 442 -2.44 10.10 -4.65
CA PHE A 442 -1.09 10.24 -5.22
C PHE A 442 -0.09 11.08 -4.38
N ASP A 443 -0.56 11.75 -3.32
CA ASP A 443 0.12 12.81 -2.56
C ASP A 443 1.18 12.33 -1.55
N ARG A 444 1.32 11.01 -1.34
CA ARG A 444 2.37 10.43 -0.50
C ARG A 444 3.10 9.31 -1.24
N LYS A 445 4.43 9.27 -1.08
CA LYS A 445 5.28 8.24 -1.65
C LYS A 445 4.99 6.87 -1.01
N TRP A 446 5.07 5.82 -1.81
CA TRP A 446 4.93 4.44 -1.37
C TRP A 446 5.87 3.50 -2.15
N GLU A 447 6.03 2.29 -1.64
CA GLU A 447 6.86 1.23 -2.22
C GLU A 447 6.17 -0.13 -2.06
N SER A 448 5.90 -0.83 -3.16
CA SER A 448 5.32 -2.17 -3.13
C SER A 448 6.38 -3.24 -3.33
N SER A 449 6.32 -4.27 -2.50
CA SER A 449 7.24 -5.41 -2.48
C SER A 449 6.51 -6.73 -2.66
N ARG A 450 7.21 -7.69 -3.26
CA ARG A 450 6.75 -9.07 -3.47
C ARG A 450 7.89 -9.96 -3.95
N GLY A 451 7.75 -11.27 -3.74
CA GLY A 451 8.56 -12.29 -4.39
C GLY A 451 8.51 -12.26 -5.92
N MET A 452 9.66 -12.60 -6.53
CA MET A 452 9.70 -13.27 -7.84
C MET A 452 9.04 -14.65 -7.80
N ASP A 453 9.11 -15.34 -6.65
CA ASP A 453 8.25 -16.48 -6.35
C ASP A 453 6.81 -15.96 -6.07
N PRO A 454 5.76 -16.53 -6.69
CA PRO A 454 4.39 -16.11 -6.41
C PRO A 454 3.93 -16.41 -4.96
N TYR A 455 4.57 -17.37 -4.28
CA TYR A 455 4.19 -17.94 -2.98
C TYR A 455 5.15 -17.62 -1.83
N SER A 456 6.29 -16.98 -2.08
CA SER A 456 7.36 -16.77 -1.09
C SER A 456 8.16 -15.49 -1.36
N TYR A 457 8.91 -14.98 -0.37
CA TYR A 457 10.07 -14.13 -0.63
C TYR A 457 11.34 -15.03 -0.59
N GLY A 458 11.62 -15.63 0.57
CA GLY A 458 12.72 -16.58 0.78
C GLY A 458 12.64 -17.82 -0.12
N TYR A 459 13.79 -18.40 -0.44
CA TYR A 459 13.90 -19.46 -1.45
C TYR A 459 13.00 -20.66 -1.15
N ASN A 460 12.20 -21.07 -2.15
CA ASN A 460 11.31 -22.22 -2.06
C ASN A 460 11.63 -23.25 -3.16
N HIS A 461 12.13 -24.43 -2.78
CA HIS A 461 12.54 -25.47 -3.71
C HIS A 461 11.38 -26.24 -4.35
N VAL A 462 10.15 -26.11 -3.82
CA VAL A 462 8.95 -26.76 -4.38
C VAL A 462 8.13 -25.84 -5.31
N THR A 463 8.53 -24.57 -5.48
CA THR A 463 7.96 -23.69 -6.53
C THR A 463 8.59 -24.05 -7.88
N PRO A 464 7.80 -24.45 -8.91
CA PRO A 464 8.34 -24.78 -10.23
C PRO A 464 8.85 -23.55 -11.00
N ASP A 465 9.92 -23.73 -11.78
CA ASP A 465 10.54 -22.69 -12.63
C ASP A 465 9.54 -21.94 -13.52
N ASP A 466 8.47 -22.57 -14.02
CA ASP A 466 7.49 -21.94 -14.91
C ASP A 466 6.47 -21.04 -14.20
N GLN A 467 6.52 -20.95 -12.85
CA GLN A 467 5.62 -20.13 -12.02
C GLN A 467 6.28 -18.85 -11.49
N TYR A 468 7.62 -18.75 -11.56
CA TYR A 468 8.35 -17.53 -11.21
C TYR A 468 8.03 -16.38 -12.18
N MET A 469 8.04 -15.14 -11.67
CA MET A 469 7.81 -13.94 -12.48
C MET A 469 8.76 -13.88 -13.69
N THR A 470 8.19 -13.81 -14.89
CA THR A 470 8.98 -13.61 -16.10
C THR A 470 9.43 -12.16 -16.22
N GLY A 471 10.38 -11.89 -17.12
CA GLY A 471 10.72 -10.51 -17.47
C GLY A 471 9.51 -9.69 -17.96
N GLU A 472 8.48 -10.36 -18.53
CA GLU A 472 7.23 -9.69 -18.92
C GLU A 472 6.47 -9.16 -17.69
N ASP A 473 6.35 -9.99 -16.64
CA ASP A 473 5.57 -9.68 -15.45
C ASP A 473 6.26 -8.64 -14.56
N ILE A 474 7.59 -8.68 -14.47
CA ILE A 474 8.40 -7.72 -13.72
C ILE A 474 8.18 -6.30 -14.25
N VAL A 475 8.31 -6.10 -15.57
CA VAL A 475 8.20 -4.76 -16.16
C VAL A 475 6.76 -4.25 -16.20
N LYS A 476 5.76 -5.12 -16.39
CA LYS A 476 4.35 -4.71 -16.21
C LYS A 476 4.10 -4.17 -14.80
N THR A 477 4.52 -4.94 -13.78
CA THR A 477 4.40 -4.56 -12.37
C THR A 477 5.12 -3.24 -12.08
N LEU A 478 6.33 -3.04 -12.64
CA LEU A 478 7.09 -1.80 -12.53
C LEU A 478 6.35 -0.59 -13.15
N VAL A 479 5.84 -0.73 -14.37
CA VAL A 479 5.13 0.36 -15.08
C VAL A 479 3.82 0.74 -14.36
N ASP A 480 3.07 -0.25 -13.86
CA ASP A 480 1.86 -0.03 -13.05
C ASP A 480 2.14 0.76 -11.77
N ILE A 481 3.18 0.35 -11.03
CA ILE A 481 3.57 0.97 -9.77
C ILE A 481 4.07 2.41 -9.99
N VAL A 482 4.94 2.63 -10.98
CA VAL A 482 5.55 3.95 -11.24
C VAL A 482 4.51 4.97 -11.73
N ALA A 483 3.55 4.54 -12.57
CA ALA A 483 2.44 5.39 -13.00
C ALA A 483 1.52 5.82 -11.83
N ASN A 484 1.50 5.07 -10.74
CA ASN A 484 0.77 5.37 -9.50
C ASN A 484 1.67 6.01 -8.40
N ASN A 485 2.81 6.59 -8.77
CA ASN A 485 3.81 7.25 -7.90
C ASN A 485 4.65 6.31 -7.00
N GLY A 486 4.48 5.00 -7.10
CA GLY A 486 5.20 4.03 -6.27
C GLY A 486 6.68 3.86 -6.62
N ASN A 487 7.37 3.08 -5.79
CA ASN A 487 8.57 2.32 -6.13
C ASN A 487 8.25 0.82 -6.08
N PHE A 488 8.96 0.00 -6.85
CA PHE A 488 8.83 -1.45 -6.90
C PHE A 488 10.08 -2.10 -6.32
N LEU A 489 9.92 -2.84 -5.22
CA LEU A 489 10.99 -3.57 -4.54
C LEU A 489 10.78 -5.08 -4.77
N LEU A 490 11.32 -5.59 -5.88
CA LEU A 490 11.16 -6.97 -6.29
C LEU A 490 12.15 -7.87 -5.53
N ASP A 491 11.66 -8.94 -4.93
CA ASP A 491 12.48 -9.84 -4.14
C ASP A 491 13.01 -11.05 -4.90
N ILE A 492 14.23 -11.45 -4.52
CA ILE A 492 14.78 -12.77 -4.78
C ILE A 492 15.06 -13.53 -3.47
N GLY A 493 14.77 -14.82 -3.47
CA GLY A 493 15.22 -15.76 -2.45
C GLY A 493 16.43 -16.58 -2.94
N PRO A 494 17.65 -16.32 -2.45
CA PRO A 494 18.82 -17.16 -2.72
C PRO A 494 18.80 -18.43 -1.87
N ALA A 495 19.40 -19.51 -2.36
CA ALA A 495 19.56 -20.76 -1.61
C ALA A 495 20.60 -20.61 -0.49
N GLY A 496 20.56 -21.47 0.54
CA GLY A 496 21.45 -21.42 1.71
C GLY A 496 22.95 -21.61 1.41
N ASP A 497 23.30 -21.92 0.17
CA ASP A 497 24.68 -21.95 -0.32
C ASP A 497 25.14 -20.63 -0.98
N GLY A 498 24.26 -19.63 -1.13
CA GLY A 498 24.56 -18.33 -1.73
C GLY A 498 24.27 -18.21 -3.23
N SER A 499 23.83 -19.29 -3.88
CA SER A 499 23.40 -19.24 -5.28
C SER A 499 21.99 -18.63 -5.44
N ILE A 500 21.83 -17.81 -6.48
CA ILE A 500 20.51 -17.27 -6.89
C ILE A 500 19.95 -18.20 -7.99
N PRO A 501 18.72 -18.73 -7.85
CA PRO A 501 18.11 -19.64 -8.82
C PRO A 501 18.21 -19.14 -10.27
N PRO A 502 18.63 -19.97 -11.25
CA PRO A 502 18.82 -19.55 -12.64
C PRO A 502 17.59 -18.92 -13.28
N ILE A 503 16.39 -19.37 -12.89
CA ILE A 503 15.12 -18.79 -13.33
C ILE A 503 14.93 -17.33 -12.88
N MET A 504 15.26 -17.01 -11.62
CA MET A 504 15.25 -15.63 -11.10
C MET A 504 16.24 -14.77 -11.88
N GLN A 505 17.49 -15.25 -12.02
CA GLN A 505 18.53 -14.53 -12.78
C GLN A 505 18.10 -14.22 -14.22
N LYS A 506 17.41 -15.16 -14.86
CA LYS A 506 16.90 -15.01 -16.22
C LYS A 506 15.75 -13.99 -16.27
N GLY A 507 14.79 -14.04 -15.36
CA GLY A 507 13.69 -13.07 -15.27
C GLY A 507 14.22 -11.64 -15.10
N LEU A 508 15.15 -11.45 -14.17
CA LEU A 508 15.84 -10.18 -13.93
C LEU A 508 16.58 -9.65 -15.18
N ARG A 509 17.37 -10.50 -15.87
CA ARG A 509 18.11 -10.09 -17.08
C ARG A 509 17.21 -9.82 -18.29
N ASP A 510 16.10 -10.55 -18.44
CA ASP A 510 15.09 -10.27 -19.46
C ASP A 510 14.42 -8.91 -19.22
N ALA A 511 14.01 -8.63 -17.97
CA ALA A 511 13.42 -7.35 -17.57
C ALA A 511 14.41 -6.18 -17.73
N GLY A 512 15.62 -6.31 -17.18
CA GLY A 512 16.66 -5.28 -17.23
C GLY A 512 17.13 -4.93 -18.64
N SER A 513 17.03 -5.88 -19.58
CA SER A 513 17.30 -5.62 -21.00
C SER A 513 16.27 -4.70 -21.64
N TRP A 514 15.01 -4.73 -21.18
CA TRP A 514 13.99 -3.75 -21.58
C TRP A 514 14.14 -2.43 -20.81
N ILE A 515 14.36 -2.49 -19.49
CA ILE A 515 14.50 -1.31 -18.61
C ILE A 515 15.65 -0.41 -19.08
N ARG A 516 16.78 -0.98 -19.53
CA ARG A 516 17.90 -0.22 -20.12
C ARG A 516 17.49 0.62 -21.35
N GLY A 517 16.55 0.12 -22.17
CA GLY A 517 16.06 0.84 -23.35
C GLY A 517 15.03 1.93 -23.03
N HIS A 518 14.36 1.83 -21.88
CA HIS A 518 13.21 2.68 -21.51
C HIS A 518 13.46 3.50 -20.24
N ASN A 519 14.73 3.63 -19.84
CA ASN A 519 15.15 4.22 -18.57
C ASN A 519 14.62 5.66 -18.37
N GLU A 520 14.57 6.48 -19.42
CA GLU A 520 14.05 7.86 -19.40
C GLU A 520 12.54 7.96 -19.10
N ALA A 521 11.77 6.90 -19.44
CA ALA A 521 10.33 6.81 -19.20
C ALA A 521 9.99 6.13 -17.86
N ILE A 522 10.99 5.75 -17.07
CA ILE A 522 10.82 5.10 -15.76
C ILE A 522 11.51 5.94 -14.68
N PHE A 523 12.83 6.06 -14.73
CA PHE A 523 13.62 6.73 -13.70
C PHE A 523 13.56 8.25 -13.82
N ASN A 524 13.69 8.96 -12.69
CA ASN A 524 13.52 10.42 -12.61
C ASN A 524 12.13 10.97 -13.03
N THR A 525 11.16 10.11 -13.33
CA THR A 525 9.78 10.51 -13.67
C THR A 525 8.94 10.86 -12.43
N THR A 526 7.80 11.51 -12.67
CA THR A 526 6.64 11.61 -11.78
C THR A 526 5.44 10.90 -12.41
N TYR A 527 4.47 10.51 -11.59
CA TYR A 527 3.13 10.13 -12.02
C TYR A 527 2.41 11.29 -12.74
N TRP A 528 1.40 10.98 -13.56
CA TRP A 528 0.51 12.00 -14.10
C TRP A 528 -0.65 12.31 -13.15
N SER A 529 -0.85 13.59 -12.80
CA SER A 529 -1.75 14.01 -11.73
C SER A 529 -3.27 13.93 -12.03
N VAL A 530 -3.66 13.32 -13.15
CA VAL A 530 -5.06 13.25 -13.62
C VAL A 530 -5.60 11.82 -13.54
N THR A 531 -4.82 10.86 -14.02
CA THR A 531 -5.06 9.42 -13.94
C THR A 531 -3.73 8.70 -14.15
N ALA A 532 -3.56 7.52 -13.55
CA ALA A 532 -2.44 6.64 -13.88
C ALA A 532 -2.58 5.97 -15.25
N GLY A 533 -3.80 5.99 -15.83
CA GLY A 533 -4.20 5.26 -17.03
C GLY A 533 -4.98 3.99 -16.70
N ALA A 534 -5.76 3.51 -17.66
CA ALA A 534 -6.51 2.26 -17.59
C ALA A 534 -6.06 1.33 -18.72
N ASP A 535 -6.14 0.01 -18.51
CA ASP A 535 -5.58 -1.00 -19.42
C ASP A 535 -6.03 -0.79 -20.88
N PRO A 536 -5.09 -0.80 -21.85
CA PRO A 536 -3.66 -1.14 -21.74
C PRO A 536 -2.73 0.04 -21.37
N LEU A 537 -3.24 1.24 -21.08
CA LEU A 537 -2.45 2.46 -21.00
C LEU A 537 -1.97 2.78 -19.57
N ARG A 538 -0.75 3.33 -19.47
CA ARG A 538 -0.17 3.95 -18.27
C ARG A 538 0.58 5.24 -18.60
N TYR A 539 0.74 6.14 -17.63
CA TYR A 539 1.36 7.45 -17.87
C TYR A 539 2.44 7.82 -16.84
N THR A 540 3.56 8.34 -17.33
CA THR A 540 4.60 9.00 -16.53
C THR A 540 5.02 10.32 -17.18
N ALA A 541 5.70 11.19 -16.43
CA ALA A 541 6.11 12.51 -16.92
C ALA A 541 7.44 12.98 -16.31
N THR A 542 8.08 13.93 -16.98
CA THR A 542 9.18 14.76 -16.47
C THR A 542 8.85 16.23 -16.74
N ALA A 543 9.77 17.15 -16.45
CA ALA A 543 9.60 18.56 -16.81
C ALA A 543 9.60 18.83 -18.33
N ASP A 544 10.16 17.93 -19.15
CA ASP A 544 10.39 18.14 -20.59
C ASP A 544 9.67 17.15 -21.50
N ALA A 545 9.24 16.00 -20.96
CA ALA A 545 8.57 14.92 -21.69
C ALA A 545 7.36 14.38 -20.91
N PHE A 546 6.28 14.08 -21.62
CA PHE A 546 5.19 13.22 -21.16
C PHE A 546 5.30 11.87 -21.86
N TYR A 547 5.17 10.76 -21.14
CA TYR A 547 5.30 9.39 -21.65
C TYR A 547 3.98 8.63 -21.56
N ILE A 548 3.58 8.04 -22.69
CA ILE A 548 2.42 7.15 -22.80
C ILE A 548 2.91 5.72 -22.96
N HIS A 549 2.66 4.85 -21.98
CA HIS A 549 3.04 3.44 -21.99
C HIS A 549 1.85 2.57 -22.44
N HIS A 550 2.08 1.56 -23.28
CA HIS A 550 1.05 0.61 -23.71
C HIS A 550 1.41 -0.83 -23.32
N VAL A 551 0.84 -1.30 -22.22
CA VAL A 551 1.04 -2.62 -21.60
C VAL A 551 0.45 -3.74 -22.47
N GLY A 552 1.29 -4.71 -22.86
CA GLY A 552 0.88 -5.80 -23.77
C GLY A 552 0.75 -5.33 -25.23
N LYS A 553 0.77 -6.25 -26.21
CA LYS A 553 1.10 -5.90 -27.60
C LYS A 553 0.10 -4.88 -28.21
N PRO A 554 0.55 -3.69 -28.65
CA PRO A 554 -0.30 -2.74 -29.37
C PRO A 554 -0.56 -3.20 -30.80
N GLY A 555 -1.69 -2.76 -31.36
CA GLY A 555 -1.92 -2.80 -32.80
C GLY A 555 -1.16 -1.69 -33.54
N GLY A 556 -1.21 -1.69 -34.87
CA GLY A 556 -0.65 -0.60 -35.70
C GLY A 556 -1.38 0.75 -35.54
N VAL A 557 -2.44 0.80 -34.75
CA VAL A 557 -3.10 2.01 -34.28
C VAL A 557 -3.38 1.88 -32.79
N VAL A 558 -3.07 2.93 -32.03
CA VAL A 558 -3.47 3.08 -30.62
C VAL A 558 -4.25 4.38 -30.47
N GLU A 559 -5.43 4.29 -29.85
CA GLU A 559 -6.25 5.43 -29.47
C GLU A 559 -6.01 5.76 -28.00
N ILE A 560 -5.72 7.02 -27.68
CA ILE A 560 -5.51 7.53 -26.33
C ILE A 560 -6.75 8.33 -25.92
N PRO A 561 -7.62 7.79 -25.04
CA PRO A 561 -8.89 8.43 -24.65
C PRO A 561 -8.72 9.48 -23.54
N ASP A 562 -7.59 9.45 -22.83
CA ASP A 562 -7.31 10.36 -21.71
C ASP A 562 -6.80 11.73 -22.21
N PRO A 563 -7.09 12.83 -21.48
CA PRO A 563 -6.72 14.20 -21.87
C PRO A 563 -5.23 14.51 -21.63
N VAL A 564 -4.35 13.76 -22.31
CA VAL A 564 -2.89 13.89 -22.24
C VAL A 564 -2.43 15.30 -22.64
N PRO A 565 -1.33 15.84 -22.08
CA PRO A 565 -0.90 17.23 -22.27
C PRO A 565 -0.24 17.52 -23.64
N TYR A 566 -0.74 16.91 -24.72
CA TYR A 566 -0.32 17.11 -26.12
C TYR A 566 -0.85 18.44 -26.68
N LEU A 567 -0.07 19.09 -27.54
CA LEU A 567 -0.43 20.28 -28.30
C LEU A 567 -0.13 20.09 -29.79
N PRO A 568 -0.93 20.69 -30.70
CA PRO A 568 -0.63 20.69 -32.13
C PRO A 568 0.78 21.23 -32.42
N GLY A 569 1.62 20.42 -33.06
CA GLY A 569 3.02 20.74 -33.35
C GLY A 569 4.05 20.06 -32.44
N ASP A 570 3.65 19.40 -31.36
CA ASP A 570 4.56 18.53 -30.62
C ASP A 570 4.99 17.32 -31.46
N ARG A 571 6.27 16.97 -31.39
CA ARG A 571 6.77 15.71 -31.95
C ARG A 571 6.52 14.58 -30.97
N VAL A 572 6.08 13.45 -31.54
CA VAL A 572 5.75 12.22 -30.84
C VAL A 572 6.68 11.12 -31.32
N LYS A 573 7.45 10.51 -30.42
CA LYS A 573 8.53 9.56 -30.75
C LYS A 573 8.46 8.29 -29.93
N ALA A 574 8.86 7.17 -30.52
CA ALA A 574 9.08 5.92 -29.80
C ALA A 574 10.30 6.00 -28.87
N VAL A 575 10.13 5.59 -27.62
CA VAL A 575 11.23 5.30 -26.69
C VAL A 575 11.61 3.81 -26.79
N GLY A 576 12.87 3.51 -26.47
CA GLY A 576 13.43 2.16 -26.43
C GLY A 576 13.30 1.27 -27.67
N GLY A 577 13.61 -0.01 -27.47
CA GLY A 577 13.70 -1.01 -28.53
C GLY A 577 14.74 -0.71 -29.61
N THR A 578 14.66 -1.41 -30.74
CA THR A 578 15.43 -1.06 -31.96
C THR A 578 14.81 0.10 -32.76
N ALA A 579 13.77 0.74 -32.21
CA ALA A 579 12.96 1.76 -32.84
C ALA A 579 13.05 3.14 -32.17
N HIS A 580 13.91 3.27 -31.15
CA HIS A 580 14.08 4.49 -30.36
C HIS A 580 14.31 5.73 -31.24
N GLY A 581 13.63 6.82 -30.90
CA GLY A 581 13.71 8.11 -31.60
C GLY A 581 12.90 8.20 -32.90
N ILE A 582 12.32 7.10 -33.40
CA ILE A 582 11.46 7.13 -34.60
C ILE A 582 10.20 7.94 -34.30
N GLU A 583 9.92 8.93 -35.16
CA GLU A 583 8.73 9.76 -35.08
C GLU A 583 7.48 8.96 -35.49
N ILE A 584 6.50 8.94 -34.60
CA ILE A 584 5.20 8.25 -34.74
C ILE A 584 4.21 9.29 -35.28
N ARG A 585 3.36 8.88 -36.21
CA ARG A 585 2.40 9.80 -36.83
C ARG A 585 1.18 9.97 -35.92
N THR A 586 0.92 11.22 -35.52
CA THR A 586 -0.23 11.58 -34.68
C THR A 586 -1.40 12.08 -35.52
N LYS A 587 -2.61 11.88 -34.98
CA LYS A 587 -3.82 12.64 -35.32
C LYS A 587 -4.50 13.06 -34.03
N TRP A 588 -4.86 14.33 -33.93
CA TRP A 588 -5.56 14.89 -32.78
C TRP A 588 -6.97 15.31 -33.21
N THR A 589 -7.97 15.06 -32.37
CA THR A 589 -9.39 15.11 -32.73
C THR A 589 -10.12 16.36 -32.24
N GLY A 590 -9.42 17.34 -31.66
CA GLY A 590 -10.01 18.48 -30.94
C GLY A 590 -10.57 18.11 -29.57
N LEU A 591 -11.33 17.01 -29.50
CA LEU A 591 -12.03 16.45 -28.35
C LEU A 591 -11.12 15.76 -27.31
N GLY A 592 -9.84 16.11 -27.25
CA GLY A 592 -8.86 15.57 -26.29
C GLY A 592 -8.37 14.15 -26.59
N THR A 593 -8.88 13.47 -27.61
CA THR A 593 -8.40 12.14 -28.05
C THR A 593 -7.15 12.28 -28.92
N LEU A 594 -6.13 11.46 -28.64
CA LEU A 594 -4.90 11.39 -29.45
C LEU A 594 -4.76 10.02 -30.09
N ARG A 595 -4.72 9.97 -31.42
CA ARG A 595 -4.52 8.74 -32.20
C ARG A 595 -3.06 8.62 -32.63
N LEU A 596 -2.48 7.45 -32.41
CA LEU A 596 -1.12 7.09 -32.77
C LEU A 596 -1.15 6.05 -33.89
N GLU A 597 -0.55 6.36 -35.05
CA GLU A 597 -0.33 5.39 -36.14
C GLU A 597 1.08 4.80 -35.98
N LEU A 598 1.16 3.57 -35.46
CA LEU A 598 2.39 2.87 -35.11
C LEU A 598 2.89 2.00 -36.28
N PRO A 599 4.07 2.28 -36.87
CA PRO A 599 4.65 1.42 -37.89
C PRO A 599 5.07 0.06 -37.32
N ASP A 600 4.98 -1.01 -38.11
CA ASP A 600 5.35 -2.38 -37.69
C ASP A 600 6.76 -2.45 -37.10
N LYS A 601 7.72 -1.69 -37.65
CA LYS A 601 9.11 -1.59 -37.14
C LYS A 601 9.22 -1.05 -35.72
N VAL A 602 8.21 -0.33 -35.22
CA VAL A 602 8.13 0.15 -33.82
C VAL A 602 7.52 -0.95 -32.94
N VAL A 603 6.40 -1.53 -33.39
CA VAL A 603 5.70 -2.61 -32.68
C VAL A 603 6.55 -3.88 -32.54
N GLU A 604 7.34 -4.22 -33.54
CA GLU A 604 8.33 -5.31 -33.50
C GLU A 604 9.66 -4.91 -32.87
N GLY A 605 9.98 -3.60 -32.84
CA GLY A 605 11.24 -3.07 -32.30
C GLY A 605 11.32 -3.07 -30.77
N ASP A 606 10.17 -2.97 -30.08
CA ASP A 606 10.03 -3.05 -28.61
C ASP A 606 9.96 -4.50 -28.08
N ARG A 607 10.15 -5.49 -28.96
CA ARG A 607 10.15 -6.91 -28.58
C ARG A 607 11.44 -7.26 -27.83
N ILE A 608 11.36 -8.01 -26.72
CA ILE A 608 12.55 -8.70 -26.19
C ILE A 608 13.06 -9.66 -27.27
N ALA A 609 14.16 -9.28 -27.92
CA ALA A 609 14.99 -10.24 -28.62
C ALA A 609 15.55 -11.21 -27.56
N LYS A 610 15.11 -12.48 -27.59
CA LYS A 610 15.82 -13.55 -26.88
C LYS A 610 17.27 -13.47 -27.33
N LEU A 611 18.19 -13.11 -26.43
CA LEU A 611 19.63 -13.06 -26.70
C LEU A 611 20.20 -14.47 -26.87
N ARG A 612 19.90 -15.09 -28.03
CA ARG A 612 20.53 -16.32 -28.49
C ARG A 612 22.01 -16.04 -28.80
N GLN A 613 22.85 -16.29 -27.79
CA GLN A 613 24.25 -16.68 -27.91
C GLN A 613 25.06 -15.98 -29.03
N ARG A 614 25.43 -14.71 -28.83
CA ARG A 614 26.68 -14.18 -29.42
C ARG A 614 27.90 -14.69 -28.62
N ALA A 615 27.99 -16.02 -28.53
CA ALA A 615 29.04 -16.79 -27.86
C ALA A 615 29.35 -18.12 -28.60
N ALA A 616 28.83 -18.29 -29.82
CA ALA A 616 29.00 -19.47 -30.67
C ALA A 616 29.66 -19.12 -32.03
N GLN A 617 30.43 -18.03 -32.10
CA GLN A 617 31.19 -17.60 -33.28
C GLN A 617 32.67 -17.29 -32.92
N SER A 618 33.24 -18.15 -32.06
CA SER A 618 34.67 -18.30 -31.83
C SER A 618 34.95 -19.80 -31.75
N GLY A 619 35.35 -20.40 -32.86
CA GLY A 619 35.32 -21.84 -33.04
C GLY A 619 36.47 -22.60 -32.36
N ALA A 620 36.14 -23.75 -31.78
CA ALA A 620 37.06 -24.85 -31.53
C ALA A 620 36.29 -26.16 -31.81
N GLU A 621 36.81 -27.01 -32.69
CA GLU A 621 36.13 -28.24 -33.12
C GLU A 621 36.37 -29.40 -32.14
N ILE A 622 35.30 -30.12 -31.78
CA ILE A 622 35.35 -31.56 -31.47
C ILE A 622 34.14 -32.22 -32.18
N ARG A 623 34.34 -33.43 -32.73
CA ARG A 623 33.42 -34.13 -33.65
C ARG A 623 32.64 -35.28 -32.99
N THR A 624 31.73 -35.86 -33.79
CA THR A 624 30.98 -37.13 -33.63
C THR A 624 29.72 -37.07 -32.75
N GLY A 625 28.55 -37.58 -33.17
CA GLY A 625 28.13 -38.01 -34.52
C GLY A 625 26.86 -38.90 -34.52
N SER A 626 26.03 -38.82 -35.59
CA SER A 626 24.88 -39.71 -35.96
C SER A 626 23.70 -39.84 -34.95
N ASP A 627 22.45 -40.19 -35.27
CA ASP A 627 21.52 -40.13 -36.45
C ASP A 627 20.14 -40.68 -35.94
N SER A 628 18.94 -40.58 -36.56
CA SER A 628 18.37 -39.99 -37.79
C SER A 628 16.81 -39.82 -37.62
N ASP A 629 16.07 -39.52 -38.70
CA ASP A 629 14.64 -39.85 -38.98
C ASP A 629 13.50 -39.22 -38.11
N SER A 630 12.63 -38.35 -38.64
CA SER A 630 11.40 -38.60 -39.46
C SER A 630 10.34 -39.47 -38.76
N ASP A 631 9.05 -39.11 -38.67
CA ASP A 631 8.21 -38.63 -39.79
C ASP A 631 6.93 -37.85 -39.36
N SER A 632 6.06 -37.47 -40.31
CA SER A 632 4.82 -36.70 -40.08
C SER A 632 3.54 -37.35 -40.65
N ILE A 633 2.38 -37.22 -39.97
CA ILE A 633 1.03 -37.57 -40.48
C ILE A 633 -0.05 -36.76 -39.73
N SER A 634 -1.26 -36.62 -40.29
CA SER A 634 -2.31 -35.66 -39.84
C SER A 634 -3.75 -36.22 -39.88
N LEU A 635 -4.67 -35.55 -39.17
CA LEU A 635 -6.16 -35.66 -39.24
C LEU A 635 -6.78 -36.97 -38.65
N PRO A 636 -8.13 -37.06 -38.42
CA PRO A 636 -9.20 -36.07 -38.59
C PRO A 636 -10.10 -35.81 -37.35
N TYR A 637 -11.16 -35.00 -37.55
CA TYR A 637 -12.29 -34.75 -36.63
C TYR A 637 -13.19 -35.98 -36.40
N LEU A 638 -13.92 -36.00 -35.26
CA LEU A 638 -15.32 -36.46 -35.18
C LEU A 638 -16.04 -35.85 -33.95
N THR A 639 -17.37 -35.82 -33.98
CA THR A 639 -18.25 -35.24 -32.93
C THR A 639 -18.78 -36.30 -31.95
N PRO A 640 -19.39 -35.87 -30.83
CA PRO A 640 -20.79 -36.26 -30.61
C PRO A 640 -21.69 -35.13 -30.07
N SER A 641 -23.00 -35.41 -30.08
CA SER A 641 -24.12 -34.53 -29.71
C SER A 641 -24.57 -34.67 -28.24
N ASP A 642 -25.51 -33.79 -27.85
CA ASP A 642 -26.69 -33.92 -26.97
C ASP A 642 -26.85 -35.20 -26.08
N SER A 643 -27.40 -35.12 -24.87
CA SER A 643 -28.15 -34.03 -24.21
C SER A 643 -27.89 -33.96 -22.70
N ASP A 644 -28.17 -32.81 -22.09
CA ASP A 644 -29.19 -32.65 -21.03
C ASP A 644 -29.08 -31.25 -20.42
N ALA A 645 -30.23 -30.58 -20.29
CA ALA A 645 -30.32 -29.22 -19.80
C ALA A 645 -31.08 -29.18 -18.48
N ASP A 646 -30.62 -28.33 -17.56
CA ASP A 646 -31.53 -27.70 -16.60
C ASP A 646 -31.08 -26.26 -16.36
N ALA A 647 -32.05 -25.35 -16.24
CA ALA A 647 -31.83 -23.92 -16.45
C ALA A 647 -31.91 -23.09 -15.17
N ASP A 648 -30.76 -22.53 -14.76
CA ASP A 648 -30.72 -21.47 -13.75
C ASP A 648 -30.66 -20.11 -14.46
N SER A 649 -31.72 -19.30 -14.30
CA SER A 649 -32.01 -18.16 -15.17
C SER A 649 -31.19 -16.91 -14.83
N GLN A 650 -30.83 -16.14 -15.87
CA GLN A 650 -30.23 -14.81 -15.68
C GLN A 650 -31.25 -13.86 -15.05
N PRO A 651 -30.93 -13.18 -13.93
CA PRO A 651 -31.71 -12.03 -13.49
C PRO A 651 -31.65 -10.94 -14.58
N GLY A 652 -32.80 -10.53 -15.09
CA GLY A 652 -32.90 -9.55 -16.17
C GLY A 652 -32.30 -8.19 -15.82
N SER A 653 -32.04 -7.40 -16.87
CA SER A 653 -31.64 -5.99 -16.74
C SER A 653 -32.61 -5.21 -15.84
N PRO A 654 -32.14 -4.56 -14.76
CA PRO A 654 -33.00 -3.70 -13.96
C PRO A 654 -33.42 -2.49 -14.80
N SER A 655 -34.73 -2.28 -14.91
CA SER A 655 -35.34 -1.12 -15.58
C SER A 655 -35.10 0.18 -14.82
N ASP A 656 -35.12 1.31 -15.53
CA ASP A 656 -35.12 2.65 -14.94
C ASP A 656 -36.29 2.86 -13.97
N ALA A 657 -35.99 2.89 -12.66
CA ALA A 657 -36.68 3.67 -11.63
C ALA A 657 -36.00 3.45 -10.27
N THR A 658 -35.20 4.41 -9.79
CA THR A 658 -34.84 4.46 -8.36
C THR A 658 -36.11 4.78 -7.56
N PRO A 659 -36.49 4.01 -6.52
CA PRO A 659 -37.70 4.30 -5.75
C PRO A 659 -37.60 5.68 -5.09
N ARG A 660 -38.55 6.57 -5.43
CA ARG A 660 -38.61 7.94 -4.92
C ARG A 660 -38.84 7.92 -3.42
N PHE A 661 -37.95 8.56 -2.67
CA PHE A 661 -38.15 8.78 -1.24
C PHE A 661 -39.36 9.70 -0.99
N VAL A 662 -40.17 9.31 -0.01
CA VAL A 662 -41.33 10.02 0.52
C VAL A 662 -41.10 10.07 2.03
N ALA A 663 -40.81 11.24 2.58
CA ALA A 663 -40.39 11.39 3.98
C ALA A 663 -41.53 11.07 4.97
N GLU A 664 -42.75 11.21 4.47
CA GLU A 664 -44.01 10.97 5.16
C GLU A 664 -44.35 9.48 5.24
N GLN A 665 -43.66 8.60 4.50
CA GLN A 665 -43.87 7.15 4.51
C GLN A 665 -43.06 6.47 5.63
N CYS A 666 -43.68 5.51 6.32
CA CYS A 666 -43.02 4.65 7.29
C CYS A 666 -41.98 3.74 6.62
N LEU A 667 -40.77 3.64 7.20
CA LEU A 667 -39.70 2.77 6.67
C LEU A 667 -40.04 1.28 6.68
N PHE A 668 -41.00 0.85 7.51
CA PHE A 668 -41.22 -0.55 7.86
C PHE A 668 -42.58 -1.11 7.47
N CYS A 669 -43.54 -0.27 7.06
CA CYS A 669 -44.86 -0.68 6.57
C CYS A 669 -45.48 0.40 5.66
N ASP A 670 -46.60 0.09 5.01
CA ASP A 670 -47.24 0.96 4.02
C ASP A 670 -48.08 2.11 4.61
N VAL A 671 -47.81 2.52 5.86
CA VAL A 671 -48.45 3.69 6.49
C VAL A 671 -47.77 4.97 6.00
N GLN A 672 -48.58 5.90 5.48
CA GLN A 672 -48.17 7.27 5.17
C GLN A 672 -48.78 8.24 6.20
N SER A 673 -47.96 9.16 6.68
CA SER A 673 -48.27 10.17 7.69
C SER A 673 -48.51 11.55 7.05
N ALA A 674 -48.81 12.57 7.86
CA ALA A 674 -48.97 13.94 7.38
C ALA A 674 -47.63 14.61 7.03
N ASP A 675 -46.57 14.28 7.78
CA ASP A 675 -45.22 14.81 7.68
C ASP A 675 -44.19 13.80 8.22
N LEU A 676 -42.91 14.15 8.19
CA LEU A 676 -41.81 13.31 8.68
C LEU A 676 -41.85 13.09 10.21
N ASP A 677 -42.26 14.09 11.00
CA ASP A 677 -42.27 13.98 12.45
C ASP A 677 -43.39 13.04 12.92
N ALA A 678 -44.57 13.12 12.29
CA ALA A 678 -45.64 12.14 12.44
C ALA A 678 -45.21 10.73 11.99
N SER A 679 -44.41 10.62 10.91
CA SER A 679 -43.84 9.34 10.45
C SER A 679 -42.84 8.76 11.48
N LEU A 680 -42.00 9.60 12.09
CA LEU A 680 -41.09 9.23 13.16
C LEU A 680 -41.84 8.78 14.43
N VAL A 681 -42.91 9.49 14.83
CA VAL A 681 -43.78 9.10 15.94
C VAL A 681 -44.43 7.74 15.67
N HIS A 682 -44.96 7.51 14.46
CA HIS A 682 -45.53 6.23 14.07
C HIS A 682 -44.49 5.09 14.07
N MET A 683 -43.28 5.34 13.57
CA MET A 683 -42.18 4.36 13.58
C MET A 683 -41.73 4.01 15.01
N ALA A 684 -41.70 4.99 15.92
CA ALA A 684 -41.42 4.77 17.33
C ALA A 684 -42.52 3.96 18.02
N SER A 685 -43.80 4.34 17.86
CA SER A 685 -44.92 3.67 18.54
C SER A 685 -45.21 2.27 18.01
N THR A 686 -45.03 2.05 16.71
CA THR A 686 -45.52 0.84 16.02
C THR A 686 -44.41 -0.17 15.74
N HIS A 687 -43.17 0.30 15.58
CA HIS A 687 -42.02 -0.54 15.22
C HIS A 687 -40.86 -0.45 16.22
N SER A 688 -41.01 0.31 17.32
CA SER A 688 -39.96 0.57 18.31
C SER A 688 -38.67 1.18 17.71
N PHE A 689 -38.81 1.84 16.56
CA PHE A 689 -37.71 2.53 15.90
C PHE A 689 -37.57 3.95 16.46
N VAL A 690 -36.44 4.22 17.11
CA VAL A 690 -36.08 5.56 17.59
C VAL A 690 -34.71 5.90 17.01
N VAL A 691 -34.55 7.13 16.51
CA VAL A 691 -33.23 7.69 16.21
C VAL A 691 -32.64 8.21 17.53
N PRO A 692 -31.59 7.59 18.10
CA PRO A 692 -30.97 8.06 19.33
C PRO A 692 -30.17 9.34 19.09
N TYR A 693 -29.93 10.11 20.15
CA TYR A 693 -29.05 11.29 20.19
C TYR A 693 -29.16 12.24 18.97
N GLN A 694 -30.38 12.63 18.60
CA GLN A 694 -30.64 13.45 17.39
C GLN A 694 -29.90 14.79 17.40
N SER A 695 -29.65 15.37 18.58
CA SER A 695 -28.85 16.58 18.77
C SER A 695 -27.34 16.40 18.48
N SER A 696 -26.88 15.16 18.27
CA SER A 696 -25.49 14.80 17.95
C SER A 696 -25.34 14.27 16.52
N LEU A 697 -26.36 14.40 15.68
CA LEU A 697 -26.25 14.09 14.24
C LEU A 697 -25.46 15.20 13.51
N VAL A 698 -24.55 14.81 12.61
CA VAL A 698 -23.88 15.75 11.67
C VAL A 698 -24.67 15.96 10.37
N VAL A 699 -25.87 15.38 10.30
CA VAL A 699 -26.87 15.53 9.23
C VAL A 699 -28.23 15.83 9.84
N ASP A 700 -29.17 16.31 9.04
CA ASP A 700 -30.58 16.37 9.45
C ASP A 700 -31.20 14.95 9.51
N VAL A 701 -32.29 14.82 10.26
CA VAL A 701 -32.97 13.52 10.44
C VAL A 701 -33.56 12.99 9.12
N ALA A 702 -33.99 13.85 8.20
CA ALA A 702 -34.53 13.41 6.90
C ALA A 702 -33.45 12.74 6.03
N THR A 703 -32.21 13.25 6.04
CA THR A 703 -31.04 12.63 5.39
C THR A 703 -30.73 11.24 5.97
N LEU A 704 -30.83 11.06 7.30
CA LEU A 704 -30.66 9.75 7.94
C LEU A 704 -31.78 8.77 7.55
N ILE A 705 -33.03 9.22 7.57
CA ILE A 705 -34.20 8.42 7.20
C ILE A 705 -34.18 8.08 5.69
N TRP A 706 -33.71 8.98 4.83
CA TRP A 706 -33.44 8.71 3.41
C TRP A 706 -32.39 7.61 3.22
N TYR A 707 -31.30 7.62 4.01
CA TYR A 707 -30.28 6.57 3.96
C TYR A 707 -30.86 5.20 4.33
N LEU A 708 -31.65 5.13 5.41
CA LEU A 708 -32.29 3.89 5.85
C LEU A 708 -33.37 3.41 4.85
N HIS A 709 -34.16 4.32 4.29
CA HIS A 709 -35.06 4.03 3.17
C HIS A 709 -34.30 3.42 1.98
N LEU A 710 -33.16 4.00 1.60
CA LEU A 710 -32.33 3.47 0.51
C LEU A 710 -31.85 2.03 0.81
N VAL A 711 -31.43 1.73 2.04
CA VAL A 711 -31.02 0.38 2.47
C VAL A 711 -32.17 -0.62 2.38
N ILE A 712 -33.37 -0.26 2.84
CA ILE A 712 -34.54 -1.15 2.85
C ILE A 712 -35.17 -1.29 1.45
N TYR A 713 -35.44 -0.19 0.76
CA TYR A 713 -36.21 -0.17 -0.49
C TYR A 713 -35.36 -0.36 -1.75
N THR A 714 -34.08 0.03 -1.76
CA THR A 714 -33.20 -0.12 -2.95
C THR A 714 -32.21 -1.28 -2.81
N TYR A 715 -31.77 -1.61 -1.60
CA TYR A 715 -30.84 -2.73 -1.36
C TYR A 715 -31.51 -3.98 -0.77
N HIS A 716 -32.80 -3.90 -0.39
CA HIS A 716 -33.59 -4.99 0.20
C HIS A 716 -32.90 -5.61 1.44
N GLU A 717 -32.25 -4.75 2.25
CA GLU A 717 -31.31 -5.16 3.28
C GLU A 717 -31.80 -4.75 4.68
N CYS A 718 -31.61 -5.66 5.64
CA CYS A 718 -32.10 -5.50 7.01
C CYS A 718 -31.15 -4.61 7.84
N ILE A 719 -31.59 -3.41 8.23
CA ILE A 719 -30.74 -2.39 8.88
C ILE A 719 -30.12 -2.83 10.22
N ALA A 720 -30.66 -3.87 10.86
CA ALA A 720 -30.14 -4.43 12.11
C ALA A 720 -29.09 -5.55 11.94
N CYS A 721 -29.05 -6.22 10.77
CA CYS A 721 -28.26 -7.46 10.62
C CYS A 721 -27.67 -7.71 9.22
N GLY A 722 -27.75 -6.75 8.28
CA GLY A 722 -27.18 -6.84 6.94
C GLY A 722 -27.79 -7.92 6.03
N SER A 723 -28.80 -8.68 6.49
CA SER A 723 -29.36 -9.77 5.69
C SER A 723 -30.22 -9.24 4.53
N ARG A 724 -29.90 -9.66 3.30
CA ARG A 724 -30.62 -9.27 2.09
C ARG A 724 -31.80 -10.18 1.79
N ARG A 725 -32.83 -9.60 1.17
CA ARG A 725 -34.07 -10.25 0.74
C ARG A 725 -34.36 -9.96 -0.73
N ARG A 726 -35.36 -10.64 -1.29
CA ARG A 726 -35.74 -10.57 -2.71
C ARG A 726 -36.54 -9.31 -3.10
N SER A 727 -37.11 -8.61 -2.13
CA SER A 727 -37.88 -7.37 -2.32
C SER A 727 -37.88 -6.53 -1.04
N ALA A 728 -38.22 -5.24 -1.15
CA ALA A 728 -38.38 -4.32 -0.02
C ALA A 728 -39.38 -4.88 1.01
N ALA A 729 -40.57 -5.30 0.56
CA ALA A 729 -41.58 -5.93 1.40
C ALA A 729 -41.06 -7.21 2.11
N ALA A 730 -40.19 -7.99 1.48
CA ALA A 730 -39.58 -9.16 2.13
C ALA A 730 -38.50 -8.77 3.16
N ALA A 731 -37.81 -7.63 2.98
CA ALA A 731 -36.94 -7.04 4.00
C ALA A 731 -37.75 -6.52 5.19
N GLN A 732 -38.81 -5.76 4.93
CA GLN A 732 -39.71 -5.21 5.94
C GLN A 732 -40.43 -6.31 6.73
N GLN A 733 -40.98 -7.34 6.07
CA GLN A 733 -41.58 -8.50 6.73
C GLN A 733 -40.56 -9.24 7.62
N HIS A 734 -39.31 -9.40 7.16
CA HIS A 734 -38.24 -9.95 7.99
C HIS A 734 -37.93 -9.06 9.20
N MET A 735 -37.94 -7.73 9.02
CA MET A 735 -37.65 -6.77 10.07
C MET A 735 -38.73 -6.72 11.14
N GLN A 736 -40.01 -6.66 10.75
CA GLN A 736 -41.16 -6.78 11.65
C GLN A 736 -41.13 -8.11 12.43
N SER A 737 -41.03 -9.25 11.72
CA SER A 737 -41.11 -10.60 12.31
C SER A 737 -39.91 -11.01 13.18
N LYS A 738 -38.84 -10.19 13.22
CA LYS A 738 -37.67 -10.38 14.09
C LYS A 738 -37.39 -9.20 15.02
N SER A 739 -38.24 -8.17 15.04
CA SER A 739 -38.00 -6.93 15.79
C SER A 739 -36.66 -6.25 15.42
N HIS A 740 -36.28 -6.33 14.15
CA HIS A 740 -35.07 -5.74 13.57
C HIS A 740 -35.32 -4.32 12.99
N CYS A 741 -36.35 -3.62 13.45
CA CYS A 741 -36.62 -2.22 13.11
C CYS A 741 -35.78 -1.25 13.97
N ARG A 742 -34.48 -1.51 14.09
CA ARG A 742 -33.49 -0.70 14.80
C ARG A 742 -32.12 -0.84 14.14
N PHE A 743 -31.26 0.16 14.23
CA PHE A 743 -29.88 0.11 13.73
C PHE A 743 -28.87 0.17 14.90
N ASP A 744 -27.65 -0.26 14.65
CA ASP A 744 -26.54 -0.15 15.60
C ASP A 744 -25.73 1.13 15.35
N MET A 745 -25.67 2.03 16.34
CA MET A 745 -24.86 3.25 16.29
C MET A 745 -23.35 2.97 16.41
N ALA A 746 -22.94 1.81 16.94
CA ALA A 746 -21.54 1.40 16.99
C ALA A 746 -21.02 0.87 15.64
N SER A 747 -21.89 0.56 14.68
CA SER A 747 -21.48 0.15 13.34
C SER A 747 -20.66 1.24 12.62
N PRO A 748 -19.60 0.88 11.87
CA PRO A 748 -18.78 1.86 11.14
C PRO A 748 -19.61 2.75 10.20
N GLU A 749 -20.64 2.17 9.56
CA GLU A 749 -21.52 2.84 8.62
C GLU A 749 -22.43 3.88 9.28
N MET A 750 -22.95 3.62 10.49
CA MET A 750 -23.83 4.58 11.17
C MET A 750 -23.03 5.67 11.91
N ARG A 751 -21.79 5.40 12.33
CA ARG A 751 -20.89 6.40 12.91
C ARG A 751 -20.58 7.57 11.98
N GLU A 752 -20.67 7.42 10.66
CA GLU A 752 -20.47 8.55 9.72
C GLU A 752 -21.58 9.63 9.82
N PHE A 753 -22.70 9.36 10.51
CA PHE A 753 -23.82 10.29 10.68
C PHE A 753 -23.86 11.01 12.04
N TYR A 754 -22.97 10.69 12.99
CA TYR A 754 -22.94 11.24 14.35
C TYR A 754 -21.62 11.91 14.70
N ASP A 755 -21.65 13.01 15.46
CA ASP A 755 -20.47 13.55 16.12
C ASP A 755 -20.17 12.75 17.39
N VAL A 756 -19.37 11.68 17.21
CA VAL A 756 -18.90 10.82 18.30
C VAL A 756 -18.00 11.58 19.31
N SER A 757 -17.52 12.79 18.98
CA SER A 757 -16.76 13.63 19.92
C SER A 757 -17.65 14.50 20.83
N ALA A 758 -18.91 14.70 20.47
CA ALA A 758 -19.90 15.44 21.27
C ALA A 758 -20.66 14.54 22.27
N LEU A 759 -20.57 13.21 22.13
CA LEU A 759 -21.19 12.23 23.03
C LEU A 759 -20.29 11.97 24.25
N ASP A 760 -20.84 12.12 25.46
CA ASP A 760 -20.10 11.82 26.71
C ASP A 760 -19.63 10.35 26.72
N ARG A 761 -18.37 10.14 27.08
CA ARG A 761 -17.71 8.82 27.12
C ARG A 761 -18.45 7.81 27.99
N ARG A 762 -19.22 8.26 28.99
CA ARG A 762 -20.06 7.40 29.84
C ARG A 762 -21.22 6.75 29.08
N VAL A 763 -21.76 7.42 28.07
CA VAL A 763 -22.91 6.95 27.27
C VAL A 763 -22.50 5.78 26.37
N VAL A 764 -21.37 5.93 25.65
CA VAL A 764 -20.85 4.90 24.73
C VAL A 764 -20.54 3.59 25.46
N VAL A 765 -20.05 3.66 26.71
CA VAL A 765 -19.80 2.49 27.55
C VAL A 765 -21.09 1.81 27.99
N SER A 766 -22.19 2.56 28.19
CA SER A 766 -23.46 2.00 28.67
C SER A 766 -24.19 1.13 27.65
N GLU A 767 -24.06 1.39 26.34
CA GLU A 767 -24.63 0.51 25.31
C GLU A 767 -23.74 -0.73 25.04
N LEU A 768 -22.42 -0.59 25.18
CA LEU A 768 -21.49 -1.71 25.12
C LEU A 768 -21.66 -2.70 26.30
N ALA A 769 -22.05 -2.20 27.48
CA ALA A 769 -22.24 -3.02 28.68
C ALA A 769 -23.53 -3.88 28.69
N LEU A 770 -24.42 -3.75 27.70
CA LEU A 770 -25.72 -4.43 27.65
C LEU A 770 -25.73 -5.73 26.81
N GLN A 771 -24.57 -6.30 26.50
CA GLN A 771 -24.46 -7.52 25.67
C GLN A 771 -23.87 -8.77 26.36
N ASP A 772 -23.50 -8.70 27.66
CA ASP A 772 -22.86 -9.82 28.37
C ASP A 772 -23.56 -10.16 29.72
N GLU A 773 -24.83 -10.56 29.66
CA GLU A 773 -25.54 -11.27 30.76
C GLU A 773 -26.53 -12.28 30.17
N GLY A 774 -26.29 -13.57 30.39
CA GLY A 774 -26.87 -14.65 29.60
C GLY A 774 -28.27 -15.11 30.05
N THR A 775 -29.34 -14.58 29.46
CA THR A 775 -30.72 -15.09 29.68
C THR A 775 -31.48 -15.40 28.39
N ILE A 776 -31.51 -16.68 28.01
CA ILE A 776 -32.29 -17.17 26.85
C ILE A 776 -33.80 -17.15 27.18
N ARG A 777 -34.59 -16.46 26.36
CA ARG A 777 -36.06 -16.55 26.34
C ARG A 777 -36.55 -17.09 25.00
N LEU A 778 -37.59 -17.93 25.02
CA LEU A 778 -38.31 -18.32 23.82
C LEU A 778 -39.29 -17.22 23.38
N ALA A 779 -39.61 -17.18 22.09
CA ALA A 779 -40.42 -16.13 21.45
C ALA A 779 -41.88 -16.00 21.94
N SER A 780 -42.32 -16.86 22.87
CA SER A 780 -43.62 -16.78 23.56
C SER A 780 -43.53 -16.18 24.97
N GLY A 781 -42.35 -15.68 25.39
CA GLY A 781 -42.16 -14.95 26.64
C GLY A 781 -42.08 -15.81 27.92
N LYS A 782 -42.23 -17.13 27.83
CA LYS A 782 -42.20 -18.04 28.98
C LYS A 782 -40.79 -18.60 29.23
N LEU A 783 -40.34 -18.56 30.49
CA LEU A 783 -39.04 -19.09 30.96
C LEU A 783 -39.09 -20.60 31.19
N ILE A 784 -38.00 -21.29 30.90
CA ILE A 784 -37.79 -22.72 31.18
C ILE A 784 -36.33 -22.94 31.64
N SER A 785 -36.14 -23.51 32.82
CA SER A 785 -34.96 -24.32 33.15
C SER A 785 -35.30 -25.32 34.26
N GLN A 786 -34.73 -26.53 34.21
CA GLN A 786 -34.67 -27.47 35.33
C GLN A 786 -33.62 -28.55 35.08
N ARG A 787 -33.15 -29.17 36.19
CA ARG A 787 -32.02 -30.11 36.31
C ARG A 787 -30.65 -29.44 36.13
N GLY A 788 -29.67 -29.69 37.01
CA GLY A 788 -29.70 -30.50 38.24
C GLY A 788 -28.48 -30.23 39.13
N SER A 789 -28.55 -30.60 40.41
CA SER A 789 -27.60 -30.14 41.44
C SER A 789 -26.90 -31.26 42.23
N SER A 790 -25.62 -31.04 42.51
CA SER A 790 -24.85 -31.67 43.60
C SER A 790 -23.55 -30.85 43.82
N SER A 791 -23.03 -30.65 45.03
CA SER A 791 -23.61 -30.86 46.37
C SER A 791 -22.83 -30.09 47.45
N GLY A 792 -23.53 -29.56 48.47
CA GLY A 792 -22.96 -28.81 49.61
C GLY A 792 -22.79 -27.31 49.35
N GLY A 793 -23.06 -26.37 50.27
CA GLY A 793 -23.60 -26.48 51.64
C GLY A 793 -22.75 -25.68 52.66
N GLY A 794 -23.30 -24.75 53.45
CA GLY A 794 -24.66 -24.19 53.48
C GLY A 794 -24.86 -23.19 54.62
N GLY A 795 -25.90 -22.34 54.52
CA GLY A 795 -26.31 -21.37 55.55
C GLY A 795 -25.57 -20.01 55.52
N GLY A 796 -26.23 -18.86 55.71
CA GLY A 796 -27.69 -18.64 55.76
C GLY A 796 -28.13 -17.22 56.17
N SER A 797 -29.43 -16.97 56.03
CA SER A 797 -30.22 -15.91 56.70
C SER A 797 -30.13 -14.42 56.25
N ARG A 798 -31.14 -14.05 55.45
CA ARG A 798 -32.05 -12.88 55.62
C ARG A 798 -31.57 -11.41 55.46
N ARG A 799 -32.25 -10.77 54.49
CA ARG A 799 -32.93 -9.45 54.54
C ARG A 799 -32.10 -8.14 54.64
N ARG A 800 -32.08 -7.43 53.51
CA ARG A 800 -32.75 -6.13 53.28
C ARG A 800 -32.94 -5.22 54.51
N LEU A 801 -32.30 -4.05 54.46
CA LEU A 801 -32.97 -2.75 54.58
C LEU A 801 -32.18 -1.67 53.80
N GLU A 802 -32.76 -0.49 53.66
CA GLU A 802 -32.25 0.62 52.86
C GLU A 802 -31.45 1.66 53.69
N ARG A 803 -30.77 2.56 52.94
CA ARG A 803 -30.68 4.02 53.21
C ARG A 803 -29.42 4.60 53.88
N GLU A 804 -29.11 5.80 53.37
CA GLU A 804 -28.34 6.93 53.92
C GLU A 804 -26.80 6.92 54.01
N GLU A 805 -26.26 8.05 53.53
CA GLU A 805 -24.87 8.48 53.53
C GLU A 805 -24.46 9.06 54.89
N THR A 806 -23.16 9.07 55.23
CA THR A 806 -22.40 10.29 55.60
C THR A 806 -20.93 9.98 55.96
N GLU A 807 -20.04 10.96 55.69
CA GLU A 807 -18.74 11.27 56.36
C GLU A 807 -17.67 10.15 56.58
N ASN A 808 -16.35 10.33 56.39
CA ASN A 808 -15.42 11.46 56.29
C ASN A 808 -14.36 11.15 55.19
N ALA A 809 -13.70 12.04 54.44
CA ALA A 809 -13.22 13.43 54.58
C ALA A 809 -11.70 13.56 54.90
N GLY A 810 -10.97 14.25 54.01
CA GLY A 810 -9.56 14.67 54.18
C GLY A 810 -8.55 14.00 53.21
N LYS A 811 -7.54 14.70 52.66
CA LYS A 811 -7.24 16.15 52.66
C LYS A 811 -6.17 16.49 51.59
N LEU A 812 -5.90 17.79 51.38
CA LEU A 812 -4.94 18.42 50.43
C LEU A 812 -5.44 18.42 48.96
N SER A 813 -5.69 19.54 48.25
CA SER A 813 -5.02 20.86 48.06
C SER A 813 -3.79 20.80 47.14
N ASN A 814 -3.58 21.70 46.15
CA ASN A 814 -4.15 23.05 45.99
C ASN A 814 -4.10 23.58 44.52
N ALA A 815 -4.71 24.76 44.30
CA ALA A 815 -4.55 25.71 43.17
C ALA A 815 -5.28 25.47 41.83
N GLY A 816 -5.88 26.56 41.29
CA GLY A 816 -6.23 26.71 39.86
C GLY A 816 -7.72 26.95 39.56
N GLU A 817 -8.24 28.16 39.78
CA GLU A 817 -9.55 28.58 39.25
C GLU A 817 -9.45 29.00 37.77
N THR A 818 -10.39 28.55 36.93
CA THR A 818 -10.69 29.16 35.63
C THR A 818 -12.17 28.95 35.31
N GLU A 819 -12.87 29.99 34.85
CA GLU A 819 -14.33 29.97 34.69
C GLU A 819 -14.83 29.06 33.55
N LEU A 820 -15.84 28.24 33.84
CA LEU A 820 -16.59 27.46 32.85
C LEU A 820 -17.82 28.26 32.38
N ALA A 821 -17.61 29.09 31.35
CA ALA A 821 -18.70 29.85 30.72
C ALA A 821 -19.69 28.92 29.99
N VAL A 822 -20.96 28.95 30.40
CA VAL A 822 -22.06 28.23 29.74
C VAL A 822 -22.39 28.92 28.42
N ARG A 823 -22.11 28.24 27.30
CA ARG A 823 -22.44 28.69 25.95
C ARG A 823 -23.91 28.46 25.61
N SER A 824 -24.47 29.32 24.76
CA SER A 824 -25.88 29.24 24.36
C SER A 824 -26.12 28.22 23.23
N GLY A 825 -27.38 27.80 23.06
CA GLY A 825 -27.75 26.76 22.08
C GLY A 825 -27.43 27.14 20.62
N ASP A 826 -27.45 28.42 20.28
CA ASP A 826 -27.10 28.88 18.93
C ASP A 826 -25.60 28.73 18.64
N GLU A 827 -24.71 28.93 19.63
CA GLU A 827 -23.27 28.67 19.44
C GLU A 827 -22.97 27.19 19.17
N GLN A 828 -23.68 26.28 19.86
CA GLN A 828 -23.56 24.84 19.58
C GLN A 828 -24.05 24.51 18.16
N ARG A 829 -25.16 25.11 17.72
CA ARG A 829 -25.70 24.93 16.37
C ARG A 829 -24.75 25.45 15.29
N GLN A 830 -24.08 26.57 15.55
CA GLN A 830 -23.07 27.14 14.66
C GLN A 830 -21.83 26.23 14.55
N VAL A 831 -21.35 25.68 15.67
CA VAL A 831 -20.16 24.78 15.69
C VAL A 831 -20.39 23.48 14.91
N VAL A 832 -21.60 22.90 14.95
CA VAL A 832 -21.95 21.71 14.16
C VAL A 832 -21.96 22.01 12.65
N LEU A 833 -22.45 23.19 12.25
CA LEU A 833 -22.42 23.63 10.85
C LEU A 833 -20.98 23.85 10.35
N ASP A 834 -20.15 24.54 11.14
CA ASP A 834 -18.71 24.71 10.90
C ASP A 834 -17.98 23.36 10.75
N GLY A 835 -18.31 22.38 11.60
CA GLY A 835 -17.78 21.01 11.52
C GLY A 835 -18.17 20.31 10.23
N ALA A 836 -19.46 20.38 9.85
CA ALA A 836 -19.97 19.79 8.61
C ALA A 836 -19.36 20.43 7.36
N GLU A 837 -19.16 21.74 7.33
CA GLU A 837 -18.49 22.43 6.21
C GLU A 837 -17.02 22.02 6.10
N ARG A 838 -16.27 21.99 7.21
CA ARG A 838 -14.86 21.55 7.20
C ARG A 838 -14.70 20.10 6.71
N ASN A 839 -15.65 19.22 7.04
CA ASN A 839 -15.65 17.83 6.57
C ASN A 839 -16.04 17.73 5.08
N MET A 840 -17.02 18.53 4.64
CA MET A 840 -17.41 18.67 3.23
C MET A 840 -16.25 19.21 2.36
N SER A 841 -15.51 20.22 2.83
CA SER A 841 -14.31 20.74 2.15
C SER A 841 -13.22 19.67 2.02
N ARG A 842 -13.02 18.85 3.06
CA ARG A 842 -12.08 17.71 3.02
C ARG A 842 -12.49 16.63 2.01
N GLN A 843 -13.78 16.30 1.93
CA GLN A 843 -14.30 15.32 0.97
C GLN A 843 -14.24 15.84 -0.47
N MET A 844 -14.60 17.11 -0.71
CA MET A 844 -14.47 17.74 -2.02
C MET A 844 -13.01 17.82 -2.48
N ALA A 845 -12.07 18.09 -1.57
CA ALA A 845 -10.63 18.10 -1.86
C ALA A 845 -10.05 16.72 -2.22
N GLN A 846 -10.78 15.61 -1.97
CA GLN A 846 -10.39 14.25 -2.34
C GLN A 846 -10.96 13.79 -3.70
N LEU A 847 -11.82 14.60 -4.34
CA LEU A 847 -12.36 14.31 -5.67
C LEU A 847 -11.41 14.70 -6.81
N SER A 848 -11.63 14.09 -7.99
CA SER A 848 -11.00 14.56 -9.23
C SER A 848 -11.53 15.95 -9.61
N VAL A 849 -10.72 16.74 -10.33
CA VAL A 849 -11.09 18.09 -10.81
C VAL A 849 -12.38 18.07 -11.65
N ARG A 850 -12.55 17.03 -12.48
CA ARG A 850 -13.76 16.82 -13.29
C ARG A 850 -15.01 16.66 -12.43
N ASP A 851 -14.87 16.00 -11.28
CA ASP A 851 -15.98 15.71 -10.37
C ASP A 851 -16.28 16.89 -9.45
N GLN A 852 -15.26 17.60 -8.99
CA GLN A 852 -15.44 18.89 -8.31
C GLN A 852 -16.24 19.87 -9.19
N GLN A 853 -15.89 19.99 -10.47
CA GLN A 853 -16.61 20.84 -11.43
C GLN A 853 -18.03 20.32 -11.72
N ALA A 854 -18.23 19.00 -11.78
CA ALA A 854 -19.55 18.40 -11.94
C ALA A 854 -20.48 18.62 -10.72
N LEU A 855 -19.94 18.86 -9.52
CA LEU A 855 -20.73 19.13 -8.31
C LEU A 855 -20.90 20.61 -7.98
N ALA A 856 -20.00 21.49 -8.45
CA ALA A 856 -19.94 22.91 -8.08
C ALA A 856 -21.18 23.76 -8.44
N HIS A 857 -22.13 23.23 -9.21
CA HIS A 857 -23.38 23.90 -9.57
C HIS A 857 -24.59 23.45 -8.74
N LEU A 858 -24.43 22.43 -7.89
CA LEU A 858 -25.49 21.87 -7.04
C LEU A 858 -25.48 22.53 -5.64
N GLN A 859 -26.61 22.50 -4.93
CA GLN A 859 -26.67 23.02 -3.55
C GLN A 859 -25.87 22.16 -2.58
N PRO A 860 -25.38 22.69 -1.43
CA PRO A 860 -24.49 21.92 -0.52
C PRO A 860 -25.05 20.58 -0.04
N HIS A 861 -26.37 20.45 0.14
CA HIS A 861 -27.02 19.19 0.50
C HIS A 861 -27.05 18.19 -0.67
N GLU A 862 -27.17 18.66 -1.91
CA GLU A 862 -27.11 17.84 -3.12
C GLU A 862 -25.68 17.38 -3.43
N GLN A 863 -24.68 18.25 -3.20
CA GLN A 863 -23.26 17.89 -3.28
C GLN A 863 -22.94 16.74 -2.31
N ARG A 864 -23.41 16.83 -1.06
CA ARG A 864 -23.29 15.75 -0.05
C ARG A 864 -24.02 14.46 -0.47
N ARG A 865 -25.22 14.58 -1.07
CA ARG A 865 -25.98 13.43 -1.61
C ARG A 865 -25.18 12.70 -2.69
N GLU A 866 -24.62 13.43 -3.65
CA GLU A 866 -23.92 12.86 -4.79
C GLU A 866 -22.54 12.29 -4.40
N LEU A 867 -21.79 12.96 -3.52
CA LEU A 867 -20.59 12.41 -2.86
C LEU A 867 -20.87 11.04 -2.23
N THR A 868 -21.95 10.95 -1.45
CA THR A 868 -22.34 9.73 -0.73
C THR A 868 -22.76 8.61 -1.68
N LEU A 869 -23.55 8.92 -2.70
CA LEU A 869 -23.92 7.98 -3.77
C LEU A 869 -22.68 7.45 -4.50
N ARG A 870 -21.72 8.32 -4.80
CA ARG A 870 -20.53 7.97 -5.58
C ARG A 870 -19.51 7.15 -4.79
N LYS A 871 -19.29 7.45 -3.50
CA LYS A 871 -18.58 6.56 -2.56
C LYS A 871 -19.20 5.15 -2.55
N LYS A 872 -20.54 5.08 -2.42
CA LYS A 872 -21.30 3.82 -2.40
C LYS A 872 -21.25 3.06 -3.74
N GLN A 873 -21.14 3.76 -4.88
CA GLN A 873 -20.90 3.15 -6.19
C GLN A 873 -19.49 2.56 -6.31
N VAL A 874 -18.44 3.29 -5.88
CA VAL A 874 -17.04 2.80 -5.90
C VAL A 874 -16.88 1.55 -5.04
N ASP A 875 -17.43 1.54 -3.81
CA ASP A 875 -17.38 0.35 -2.97
C ASP A 875 -18.30 -0.78 -3.47
N ARG A 876 -19.34 -0.49 -4.27
CA ARG A 876 -20.14 -1.51 -4.96
C ARG A 876 -19.36 -2.13 -6.12
N ALA A 877 -18.62 -1.34 -6.90
CA ALA A 877 -17.72 -1.83 -7.93
C ALA A 877 -16.64 -2.74 -7.34
N ARG A 878 -15.90 -2.26 -6.31
CA ARG A 878 -14.89 -3.03 -5.55
C ARG A 878 -15.41 -4.39 -5.06
N ARG A 879 -16.65 -4.44 -4.56
CA ARG A 879 -17.29 -5.68 -4.07
C ARG A 879 -17.88 -6.55 -5.19
N ALA A 880 -18.20 -6.00 -6.35
CA ALA A 880 -18.60 -6.76 -7.54
C ALA A 880 -17.38 -7.39 -8.23
N GLU A 881 -16.30 -6.63 -8.37
CA GLU A 881 -14.98 -7.04 -8.87
C GLU A 881 -14.40 -8.20 -8.05
N TRP A 882 -14.32 -8.06 -6.72
CA TRP A 882 -13.89 -9.14 -5.82
C TRP A 882 -14.76 -10.41 -5.95
N ARG A 883 -16.08 -10.25 -6.13
CA ARG A 883 -17.00 -11.39 -6.38
C ARG A 883 -16.82 -12.00 -7.76
N ALA A 884 -16.48 -11.20 -8.78
CA ALA A 884 -16.20 -11.67 -10.13
C ALA A 884 -14.89 -12.47 -10.16
N GLN A 885 -13.83 -12.00 -9.51
CA GLN A 885 -12.58 -12.74 -9.29
C GLN A 885 -12.85 -14.06 -8.53
N ALA A 886 -13.59 -14.01 -7.43
CA ALA A 886 -13.98 -15.20 -6.65
C ALA A 886 -14.95 -16.16 -7.38
N ALA A 887 -15.61 -15.72 -8.46
CA ALA A 887 -16.43 -16.53 -9.35
C ALA A 887 -15.62 -17.11 -10.52
N LEU A 888 -14.67 -16.35 -11.07
CA LEU A 888 -13.70 -16.81 -12.07
C LEU A 888 -12.81 -17.92 -11.50
N GLY A 889 -12.28 -17.74 -10.29
CA GLY A 889 -11.53 -18.79 -9.59
C GLY A 889 -12.35 -20.08 -9.37
N ARG A 890 -13.65 -19.95 -9.10
CA ARG A 890 -14.58 -21.10 -9.00
C ARG A 890 -14.90 -21.75 -10.35
N LYS A 891 -15.10 -20.97 -11.42
CA LYS A 891 -15.30 -21.50 -12.78
C LYS A 891 -14.04 -22.20 -13.31
N GLY A 892 -12.86 -21.62 -13.13
CA GLY A 892 -11.57 -22.22 -13.50
C GLY A 892 -11.34 -23.58 -12.83
N ASN A 893 -11.56 -23.68 -11.51
CA ASN A 893 -11.53 -24.97 -10.80
C ASN A 893 -12.51 -25.99 -11.39
N ARG A 894 -13.72 -25.57 -11.81
CA ARG A 894 -14.74 -26.47 -12.36
C ARG A 894 -14.42 -26.96 -13.79
N THR A 895 -13.66 -26.19 -14.57
CA THR A 895 -13.15 -26.61 -15.89
C THR A 895 -11.98 -27.59 -15.75
N LEU A 896 -11.04 -27.31 -14.85
CA LEU A 896 -9.92 -28.22 -14.53
C LEU A 896 -10.42 -29.58 -14.02
N MET A 897 -11.43 -29.59 -13.15
CA MET A 897 -12.05 -30.83 -12.66
C MET A 897 -12.72 -31.70 -13.75
N LYS A 898 -13.08 -31.14 -14.92
CA LYS A 898 -13.72 -31.89 -16.01
C LYS A 898 -12.73 -32.61 -16.95
N THR A 899 -11.43 -32.32 -16.87
CA THR A 899 -10.40 -32.88 -17.77
C THR A 899 -9.51 -33.94 -17.11
N TYR A 900 -9.66 -34.17 -15.81
CA TYR A 900 -8.82 -35.11 -15.06
C TYR A 900 -9.38 -36.54 -15.07
N ARG A 901 -8.91 -37.39 -15.99
CA ARG A 901 -9.11 -38.85 -15.93
C ARG A 901 -8.04 -39.48 -15.05
N THR A 902 -8.45 -40.17 -13.98
CA THR A 902 -7.54 -40.92 -13.10
C THR A 902 -7.11 -42.23 -13.74
N GLN A 903 -5.81 -42.39 -14.02
CA GLN A 903 -5.18 -43.70 -14.11
C GLN A 903 -4.63 -44.06 -12.71
N GLY A 904 -5.01 -45.22 -12.19
CA GLY A 904 -4.47 -45.76 -10.94
C GLY A 904 -3.24 -46.65 -11.21
N PRO A 905 -2.36 -46.88 -10.22
CA PRO A 905 -1.18 -47.70 -10.38
C PRO A 905 -1.53 -49.19 -10.47
N GLU A 906 -0.91 -49.89 -11.41
CA GLU A 906 -0.90 -51.36 -11.43
C GLU A 906 0.03 -51.91 -10.34
N ARG A 907 -0.23 -53.14 -9.89
CA ARG A 907 0.59 -53.81 -8.85
C ARG A 907 1.82 -54.47 -9.49
N PRO A 908 3.00 -54.44 -8.83
CA PRO A 908 4.06 -55.39 -9.14
C PRO A 908 3.60 -56.83 -8.79
N LEU A 909 4.11 -57.81 -9.53
CA LEU A 909 3.89 -59.24 -9.26
C LEU A 909 4.85 -59.72 -8.15
N GLY A 910 4.30 -60.43 -7.17
CA GLY A 910 4.99 -60.90 -5.96
C GLY A 910 4.01 -61.20 -4.85
#